data_AF-A0A3B9RBM5-F1
#
_entry.id   AF-A0A3B9RBM5-F1
#
_cell.length_a   1.000
_cell.length_b   1.000
_cell.length_c   1.000
_cell.angle_alpha   90.00
_cell.angle_beta   90.00
_cell.angle_gamma   90.00
#
_symmetry.space_group_name_H-M   'P 1'
#
loop_
_entity.id
_entity.type
_entity.pdbx_description
1 polymer ?
#
loop_
_entity_poly.entity_id
_entity_poly.type
_entity_poly.pdbx_seq_one_letter_code
_entity_poly.pdbx_strand_id
1 'polypeptide(L)'
;FTDQLGDQMGHTSHFSMGNNVADINNDGLQDIFTLDMLPKDNKRQKLLLSPDNYEKFDLNIRSGFHHQYMRNMLQLNNGDNSFSEVGQLAGISNTDWSWAPLFADFDNDGFKDLFITNGYFRDYTNLDFINYMDSFVQSKGRLQRQDVLELIKEMPASNLTNFYYTNKDGVHFNDQSQEAGIAQPANSNGAIYTDLDNDGDLDLVINNINKPAFIYRNDTQKGNGNFLNIQLKGNQKNTHGIGSKISIYAKGKTQVLEQMPTRGYLSTVSSILHFGLGDITTVDSLKVTWNSGKTETIEALSANRTIELNESNAQTLELAQKKSKTLFSTVRNSVNFEHKPSSVNDFKRQSLLIKQLSHSSPPIAKADLNNDGLEDIVIGGGVNQPTAIYLQTNNKNFNQKPNADFDLDKAHFDTDIAVLDVNNDGHLDIYMASGGYHNLTANDPLLQDRLYLGNGKGNFKKAHNSLPQMTISTGSVSFSDINNDSHLDIFIGGYNVPGRFPEIPRSYILINDGKGSYVDKTNEIQPNLQYPGMVTDATWADMDGDTIEDLIIVGEWMPITIFLNKNGKLINGTDQFFESDLNGFWSSVLVEDLNKDGKQDIIAGNIGTNTQFTIDKDTPAELYYSDFDNNGSIDPILNFYIDGNSYPYVTRDELLGQLSSKRQKFNSYEKYADAQITDIFNDTELKKAKKLTATHQETSLFLSSTDEKFTKVHLPLQAQFSPVSEIIAEDFNQDGDLDLLLLGNNDYYKLRIGKFDANYGTLLLGDENANYKYISQSKSGLSIKGSNTRGIIIDDKLILTNYGKSIQTYQLTK
;
A
#
# COMPACT_ATOMS: atom_id res chain seq x y z
N PHE A 1 23.10 8.27 -20.92
CA PHE A 1 21.78 8.13 -20.27
C PHE A 1 21.42 6.66 -20.35
N THR A 2 21.14 6.04 -19.21
CA THR A 2 20.60 4.68 -19.12
C THR A 2 19.23 4.83 -18.49
N ASP A 3 18.21 4.24 -19.09
CA ASP A 3 16.87 4.22 -18.48
C ASP A 3 16.93 3.28 -17.25
N GLN A 4 16.48 3.76 -16.11
CA GLN A 4 16.47 3.05 -14.83
C GLN A 4 15.08 3.05 -14.19
N LEU A 5 14.05 3.53 -14.90
CA LEU A 5 12.72 3.73 -14.32
C LEU A 5 12.16 2.45 -13.72
N GLY A 6 12.17 1.35 -14.48
CA GLY A 6 11.65 0.05 -14.02
C GLY A 6 12.45 -0.62 -12.90
N ASP A 7 13.69 -0.20 -12.69
CA ASP A 7 14.54 -0.73 -11.62
C ASP A 7 14.35 0.03 -10.30
N GLN A 8 14.00 1.32 -10.37
CA GLN A 8 13.95 2.22 -9.21
C GLN A 8 12.53 2.50 -8.71
N MET A 9 11.52 2.48 -9.58
CA MET A 9 10.14 2.85 -9.25
C MET A 9 9.16 1.73 -9.64
N GLY A 10 8.23 1.41 -8.74
CA GLY A 10 7.20 0.41 -8.99
C GLY A 10 6.20 0.82 -10.08
N HIS A 11 5.76 2.08 -10.05
CA HIS A 11 4.81 2.66 -11.00
C HIS A 11 4.93 4.20 -11.09
N THR A 12 4.31 4.82 -12.11
CA THR A 12 4.39 6.28 -12.37
C THR A 12 3.06 6.90 -12.78
N SER A 13 2.98 8.24 -12.76
CA SER A 13 1.88 8.99 -13.38
C SER A 13 1.76 8.62 -14.86
N HIS A 14 0.53 8.63 -15.39
CA HIS A 14 0.25 8.25 -16.78
C HIS A 14 0.47 9.42 -17.75
N PHE A 15 0.10 10.63 -17.33
CA PHE A 15 0.20 11.84 -18.13
C PHE A 15 1.00 12.91 -17.38
N SER A 16 2.27 12.61 -17.08
CA SER A 16 3.11 13.56 -16.32
C SER A 16 3.25 14.90 -17.06
N MET A 17 2.60 15.96 -16.56
CA MET A 17 2.57 17.30 -17.18
C MET A 17 3.63 18.25 -16.59
N GLY A 18 4.12 17.95 -15.39
CA GLY A 18 5.16 18.71 -14.71
C GLY A 18 5.79 17.88 -13.58
N ASN A 19 6.99 18.26 -13.16
CA ASN A 19 7.70 17.57 -12.08
C ASN A 19 8.54 18.54 -11.24
N ASN A 20 8.81 18.15 -10.00
CA ASN A 20 9.74 18.82 -9.10
C ASN A 20 10.56 17.77 -8.32
N VAL A 21 11.76 18.14 -7.91
CA VAL A 21 12.66 17.28 -7.14
C VAL A 21 13.16 18.07 -5.93
N ALA A 22 12.94 17.55 -4.74
CA ALA A 22 13.25 18.21 -3.48
C ALA A 22 13.48 17.19 -2.35
N ASP A 23 14.21 17.59 -1.31
CA ASP A 23 14.28 16.90 -0.02
C ASP A 23 13.08 17.34 0.81
N ILE A 24 11.97 16.59 0.73
CA ILE A 24 10.70 17.03 1.33
C ILE A 24 10.61 16.73 2.82
N ASN A 25 11.32 15.68 3.27
CA ASN A 25 11.28 15.17 4.63
C ASN A 25 12.56 15.49 5.45
N ASN A 26 13.50 16.24 4.86
CA ASN A 26 14.72 16.69 5.50
C ASN A 26 15.66 15.53 5.91
N ASP A 27 15.64 14.41 5.17
CA ASP A 27 16.54 13.28 5.35
C ASP A 27 17.82 13.36 4.50
N GLY A 28 17.89 14.38 3.63
CA GLY A 28 19.02 14.67 2.75
C GLY A 28 19.02 13.89 1.43
N LEU A 29 17.98 13.12 1.17
CA LEU A 29 17.72 12.48 -0.11
C LEU A 29 16.87 13.41 -0.98
N GLN A 30 16.75 13.09 -2.27
CA GLN A 30 15.91 13.87 -3.19
C GLN A 30 14.75 12.99 -3.64
N ASP A 31 13.56 13.49 -3.40
CA ASP A 31 12.27 12.89 -3.73
C ASP A 31 11.75 13.48 -5.03
N ILE A 32 10.92 12.72 -5.74
CA ILE A 32 10.42 13.11 -7.06
C ILE A 32 8.90 13.23 -6.99
N PHE A 33 8.39 14.40 -7.35
CA PHE A 33 6.95 14.62 -7.49
C PHE A 33 6.57 14.88 -8.94
N THR A 34 5.54 14.20 -9.43
CA THR A 34 4.99 14.36 -10.78
C THR A 34 3.52 14.70 -10.73
N LEU A 35 3.08 15.59 -11.62
CA LEU A 35 1.70 16.02 -11.76
C LEU A 35 0.96 15.25 -12.86
N ASP A 36 -0.31 14.95 -12.64
CA ASP A 36 -1.24 14.35 -13.59
C ASP A 36 -2.60 15.08 -13.51
N MET A 37 -3.69 14.46 -13.97
CA MET A 37 -4.97 15.12 -14.25
C MET A 37 -6.14 14.58 -13.42
N LEU A 38 -5.90 13.93 -12.27
CA LEU A 38 -6.96 13.37 -11.43
C LEU A 38 -7.65 14.47 -10.60
N PRO A 39 -8.95 14.76 -10.82
CA PRO A 39 -9.66 15.77 -10.05
C PRO A 39 -9.80 15.42 -8.57
N LYS A 40 -9.85 16.45 -7.71
CA LYS A 40 -10.09 16.29 -6.27
C LYS A 40 -11.54 15.87 -5.99
N ASP A 41 -12.52 16.52 -6.62
CA ASP A 41 -13.94 16.28 -6.34
C ASP A 41 -14.53 15.09 -7.13
N ASN A 42 -15.56 14.47 -6.55
CA ASN A 42 -16.23 13.32 -7.14
C ASN A 42 -16.86 13.63 -8.51
N LYS A 43 -17.56 14.78 -8.63
CA LYS A 43 -18.29 15.12 -9.85
C LYS A 43 -17.38 15.14 -11.06
N ARG A 44 -16.25 15.86 -10.97
CA ARG A 44 -15.28 15.95 -12.05
C ARG A 44 -14.59 14.62 -12.31
N GLN A 45 -14.28 13.83 -11.28
CA GLN A 45 -13.81 12.45 -11.50
C GLN A 45 -14.80 11.65 -12.36
N LYS A 46 -16.12 11.70 -12.08
CA LYS A 46 -17.13 10.98 -12.89
C LYS A 46 -17.33 11.52 -14.31
N LEU A 47 -17.00 12.80 -14.54
CA LEU A 47 -17.12 13.45 -15.85
C LEU A 47 -15.89 13.25 -16.74
N LEU A 48 -14.71 13.09 -16.16
CA LEU A 48 -13.43 13.15 -16.88
C LEU A 48 -12.68 11.80 -16.91
N LEU A 49 -12.94 10.90 -15.96
CA LEU A 49 -12.21 9.65 -15.85
C LEU A 49 -12.94 8.51 -16.56
N SER A 50 -12.29 7.95 -17.57
CA SER A 50 -12.79 6.78 -18.32
C SER A 50 -12.83 5.52 -17.44
N PRO A 51 -13.68 4.53 -17.76
CA PRO A 51 -13.67 3.23 -17.09
C PRO A 51 -12.34 2.50 -17.29
N ASP A 52 -12.02 1.59 -16.37
CA ASP A 52 -10.83 0.74 -16.46
C ASP A 52 -10.80 -0.09 -17.75
N ASN A 53 -9.64 -0.13 -18.40
CA ASN A 53 -9.41 -0.96 -19.58
C ASN A 53 -8.16 -1.83 -19.39
N TYR A 54 -8.37 -3.01 -18.79
CA TYR A 54 -7.31 -3.96 -18.45
C TYR A 54 -6.58 -4.50 -19.68
N GLU A 55 -7.28 -4.75 -20.80
CA GLU A 55 -6.63 -5.20 -22.04
C GLU A 55 -5.67 -4.16 -22.61
N LYS A 56 -6.09 -2.89 -22.62
CA LYS A 56 -5.23 -1.79 -23.07
C LYS A 56 -4.04 -1.60 -22.11
N PHE A 57 -4.29 -1.69 -20.81
CA PHE A 57 -3.23 -1.59 -19.80
C PHE A 57 -2.19 -2.69 -19.99
N ASP A 58 -2.61 -3.96 -20.05
CA ASP A 58 -1.73 -5.10 -20.31
C ASP A 58 -0.98 -4.99 -21.64
N LEU A 59 -1.67 -4.55 -22.71
CA LEU A 59 -1.03 -4.30 -24.00
C LEU A 59 0.08 -3.25 -23.91
N ASN A 60 -0.13 -2.16 -23.15
CA ASN A 60 0.89 -1.14 -22.94
C ASN A 60 2.11 -1.71 -22.22
N ILE A 61 1.91 -2.46 -21.13
CA ILE A 61 3.01 -3.12 -20.40
C ILE A 61 3.80 -4.04 -21.32
N ARG A 62 3.12 -4.93 -22.07
CA ARG A 62 3.76 -5.84 -23.03
C ARG A 62 4.45 -5.12 -24.18
N SER A 63 4.05 -3.88 -24.48
CA SER A 63 4.70 -3.02 -25.49
C SER A 63 5.90 -2.23 -24.95
N GLY A 64 6.26 -2.41 -23.67
CA GLY A 64 7.41 -1.77 -23.03
C GLY A 64 7.09 -0.47 -22.29
N PHE A 65 5.82 -0.09 -22.14
CA PHE A 65 5.44 0.99 -21.22
C PHE A 65 5.49 0.50 -19.77
N HIS A 66 5.72 1.43 -18.83
CA HIS A 66 5.71 1.11 -17.40
C HIS A 66 4.28 1.07 -16.84
N HIS A 67 4.14 0.63 -15.58
CA HIS A 67 2.86 0.71 -14.86
C HIS A 67 2.51 2.16 -14.61
N GLN A 68 1.42 2.61 -15.24
CA GLN A 68 1.07 4.03 -15.31
C GLN A 68 -0.38 4.28 -14.86
N TYR A 69 -0.57 5.23 -13.94
CA TYR A 69 -1.87 5.56 -13.37
C TYR A 69 -2.14 7.06 -13.42
N MET A 70 -3.38 7.45 -13.72
CA MET A 70 -3.78 8.86 -13.84
C MET A 70 -3.94 9.47 -12.44
N ARG A 71 -2.85 9.93 -11.84
CA ARG A 71 -2.78 10.69 -10.57
C ARG A 71 -1.39 11.30 -10.37
N ASN A 72 -1.28 12.33 -9.52
CA ASN A 72 0.02 12.81 -9.09
C ASN A 72 0.73 11.72 -8.27
N MET A 73 2.05 11.71 -8.30
CA MET A 73 2.84 10.75 -7.51
C MET A 73 3.96 11.44 -6.78
N LEU A 74 4.15 11.06 -5.52
CA LEU A 74 5.29 11.46 -4.70
C LEU A 74 6.14 10.21 -4.46
N GLN A 75 7.28 10.14 -5.15
CA GLN A 75 8.26 9.07 -5.06
C GLN A 75 9.28 9.45 -3.99
N LEU A 76 9.13 8.89 -2.79
CA LEU A 76 10.03 9.09 -1.65
C LEU A 76 11.28 8.21 -1.81
N ASN A 77 12.46 8.78 -1.65
CA ASN A 77 13.73 8.10 -1.89
C ASN A 77 14.13 7.21 -0.71
N ASN A 78 14.31 5.91 -0.94
CA ASN A 78 14.65 4.95 0.13
C ASN A 78 16.15 4.92 0.48
N GLY A 79 16.99 5.65 -0.28
CA GLY A 79 18.43 5.75 -0.06
C GLY A 79 19.25 4.57 -0.61
N ASP A 80 18.62 3.62 -1.30
CA ASP A 80 19.24 2.44 -1.94
C ASP A 80 19.04 2.40 -3.47
N ASN A 81 18.66 3.54 -4.07
CA ASN A 81 18.20 3.70 -5.45
C ASN A 81 16.79 3.16 -5.74
N SER A 82 16.01 2.78 -4.72
CA SER A 82 14.57 2.55 -4.88
C SER A 82 13.74 3.74 -4.37
N PHE A 83 12.49 3.82 -4.82
CA PHE A 83 11.52 4.82 -4.37
C PHE A 83 10.20 4.18 -3.93
N SER A 84 9.61 4.77 -2.90
CA SER A 84 8.29 4.43 -2.38
C SER A 84 7.27 5.48 -2.85
N GLU A 85 6.26 5.07 -3.61
CA GLU A 85 5.19 5.99 -4.03
C GLU A 85 4.22 6.21 -2.87
N VAL A 86 4.10 7.44 -2.38
CA VAL A 86 3.33 7.81 -1.17
C VAL A 86 2.39 9.01 -1.41
N GLY A 87 2.09 9.36 -2.66
CA GLY A 87 1.32 10.56 -3.01
C GLY A 87 -0.12 10.54 -2.49
N GLN A 88 -0.72 9.35 -2.34
CA GLN A 88 -2.05 9.21 -1.78
C GLN A 88 -2.04 9.43 -0.26
N LEU A 89 -1.10 8.78 0.44
CA LEU A 89 -0.85 9.00 1.87
C LEU A 89 -0.54 10.47 2.17
N ALA A 90 0.28 11.08 1.33
CA ALA A 90 0.70 12.47 1.47
C ALA A 90 -0.44 13.49 1.28
N GLY A 91 -1.58 13.08 0.71
CA GLY A 91 -2.75 13.96 0.51
C GLY A 91 -2.67 14.85 -0.74
N ILE A 92 -1.72 14.59 -1.65
CA ILE A 92 -1.44 15.43 -2.83
C ILE A 92 -1.59 14.69 -4.16
N SER A 93 -2.21 13.51 -4.18
CA SER A 93 -2.41 12.71 -5.40
C SER A 93 -3.43 13.31 -6.38
N ASN A 94 -4.31 14.21 -5.94
CA ASN A 94 -5.47 14.68 -6.69
C ASN A 94 -5.51 16.22 -6.76
N THR A 95 -5.09 16.79 -7.89
CA THR A 95 -5.11 18.25 -8.12
C THR A 95 -5.69 18.66 -9.46
N ASP A 96 -6.44 17.78 -10.14
CA ASP A 96 -7.03 18.05 -11.46
C ASP A 96 -5.95 18.41 -12.51
N TRP A 97 -6.29 19.17 -13.55
CA TRP A 97 -5.39 19.52 -14.67
C TRP A 97 -4.16 20.37 -14.30
N SER A 98 -3.15 19.71 -13.75
CA SER A 98 -2.03 20.38 -13.07
C SER A 98 -0.80 20.58 -13.95
N TRP A 99 -0.04 21.68 -13.73
CA TRP A 99 1.08 22.06 -14.62
C TRP A 99 2.42 22.34 -13.93
N ALA A 100 2.48 23.28 -12.99
CA ALA A 100 3.72 23.70 -12.33
C ALA A 100 3.70 23.29 -10.85
N PRO A 101 4.47 22.25 -10.45
CA PRO A 101 4.69 21.93 -9.06
C PRO A 101 5.92 22.68 -8.54
N LEU A 102 5.75 23.44 -7.46
CA LEU A 102 6.79 24.22 -6.83
C LEU A 102 6.93 23.80 -5.36
N PHE A 103 7.97 23.04 -5.06
CA PHE A 103 8.42 22.84 -3.68
C PHE A 103 9.32 23.99 -3.23
N ALA A 104 8.93 24.64 -2.15
CA ALA A 104 9.71 25.67 -1.47
C ALA A 104 9.21 25.80 -0.02
N ASP A 105 10.03 26.34 0.87
CA ASP A 105 9.64 26.63 2.24
C ASP A 105 9.01 28.03 2.27
N PHE A 106 7.68 28.11 2.15
CA PHE A 106 6.97 29.40 2.03
C PHE A 106 6.70 30.02 3.41
N ASP A 107 6.51 29.21 4.44
CA ASP A 107 6.25 29.69 5.80
C ASP A 107 7.50 29.72 6.71
N ASN A 108 8.68 29.45 6.13
CA ASN A 108 9.98 29.49 6.79
C ASN A 108 10.11 28.51 7.97
N ASP A 109 9.33 27.43 8.03
CA ASP A 109 9.30 26.49 9.15
C ASP A 109 10.40 25.40 9.09
N GLY A 110 11.07 25.28 7.95
CA GLY A 110 12.11 24.31 7.63
C GLY A 110 11.66 23.18 6.70
N PHE A 111 10.37 23.03 6.43
CA PHE A 111 9.79 22.03 5.53
C PHE A 111 9.38 22.65 4.20
N LYS A 112 9.38 21.82 3.15
CA LYS A 112 9.07 22.28 1.79
C LYS A 112 7.56 22.10 1.60
N ASP A 113 6.86 23.21 1.55
CA ASP A 113 5.47 23.32 1.11
C ASP A 113 5.36 23.11 -0.41
N LEU A 114 4.15 22.91 -0.91
CA LEU A 114 3.88 22.62 -2.31
C LEU A 114 2.81 23.54 -2.90
N PHE A 115 3.20 24.33 -3.89
CA PHE A 115 2.27 25.07 -4.74
C PHE A 115 2.08 24.39 -6.10
N ILE A 116 0.85 24.29 -6.58
CA ILE A 116 0.49 23.68 -7.87
C ILE A 116 -0.42 24.60 -8.67
N THR A 117 0.01 24.94 -9.90
CA THR A 117 -0.90 25.57 -10.87
C THR A 117 -1.85 24.56 -11.50
N ASN A 118 -3.07 24.99 -11.76
CA ASN A 118 -4.14 24.14 -12.25
C ASN A 118 -4.96 24.86 -13.32
N GLY A 119 -5.59 24.06 -14.20
CA GLY A 119 -6.57 24.55 -15.16
C GLY A 119 -6.25 24.23 -16.60
N TYR A 120 -7.32 24.01 -17.36
CA TYR A 120 -7.28 23.91 -18.80
C TYR A 120 -8.52 24.59 -19.37
N PHE A 121 -8.36 25.47 -20.36
CA PHE A 121 -9.44 26.38 -20.76
C PHE A 121 -10.69 25.66 -21.29
N ARG A 122 -10.55 24.44 -21.83
CA ARG A 122 -11.66 23.66 -22.39
C ARG A 122 -11.54 22.17 -22.09
N ASP A 123 -12.50 21.58 -21.40
CA ASP A 123 -12.48 20.20 -20.93
C ASP A 123 -12.76 19.21 -22.09
N TYR A 124 -11.76 18.97 -22.95
CA TYR A 124 -11.90 18.06 -24.09
C TYR A 124 -12.05 16.59 -23.71
N THR A 125 -11.68 16.20 -22.48
CA THR A 125 -11.84 14.85 -21.93
C THR A 125 -13.19 14.64 -21.24
N ASN A 126 -14.07 15.66 -21.21
CA ASN A 126 -15.41 15.49 -20.70
C ASN A 126 -16.14 14.41 -21.49
N LEU A 127 -16.58 13.36 -20.80
CA LEU A 127 -17.08 12.15 -21.45
C LEU A 127 -18.46 12.36 -22.10
N ASP A 128 -19.27 13.31 -21.63
CA ASP A 128 -20.50 13.71 -22.33
C ASP A 128 -20.16 14.45 -23.65
N PHE A 129 -19.12 15.30 -23.62
CA PHE A 129 -18.62 15.95 -24.83
C PHE A 129 -17.99 14.95 -25.81
N ILE A 130 -17.23 13.96 -25.35
CA ILE A 130 -16.67 12.89 -26.21
C ILE A 130 -17.80 12.15 -26.93
N ASN A 131 -18.87 11.76 -26.20
CA ASN A 131 -20.04 11.12 -26.80
C ASN A 131 -20.73 11.99 -27.86
N TYR A 132 -20.86 13.29 -27.60
CA TYR A 132 -21.39 14.26 -28.56
C TYR A 132 -20.48 14.37 -29.79
N MET A 133 -19.16 14.52 -29.59
CA MET A 133 -18.18 14.66 -30.66
C MET A 133 -18.18 13.43 -31.57
N ASP A 134 -18.17 12.22 -31.02
CA ASP A 134 -18.20 10.98 -31.81
C ASP A 134 -19.46 10.90 -32.66
N SER A 135 -20.62 11.20 -32.07
CA SER A 135 -21.91 11.24 -32.78
C SER A 135 -21.92 12.29 -33.90
N PHE A 136 -21.37 13.47 -33.62
CA PHE A 136 -21.28 14.58 -34.55
C PHE A 136 -20.36 14.23 -35.74
N VAL A 137 -19.16 13.69 -35.48
CA VAL A 137 -18.21 13.25 -36.51
C VAL A 137 -18.82 12.16 -37.39
N GLN A 138 -19.48 11.16 -36.79
CA GLN A 138 -20.16 10.09 -37.53
C GLN A 138 -21.27 10.65 -38.45
N SER A 139 -22.00 11.67 -38.01
CA SER A 139 -23.09 12.28 -38.80
C SER A 139 -22.59 13.14 -39.98
N LYS A 140 -21.38 13.73 -39.87
CA LYS A 140 -20.82 14.67 -40.85
C LYS A 140 -19.81 14.03 -41.81
N GLY A 141 -19.16 12.93 -41.41
CA GLY A 141 -18.05 12.34 -42.14
C GLY A 141 -16.80 13.22 -42.06
N ARG A 142 -16.38 13.85 -43.18
CA ARG A 142 -15.18 14.71 -43.21
C ARG A 142 -15.51 16.11 -42.68
N LEU A 143 -14.92 16.47 -41.55
CA LEU A 143 -15.09 17.78 -40.91
C LEU A 143 -14.60 18.94 -41.79
N GLN A 144 -15.41 19.99 -41.88
CA GLN A 144 -15.02 21.31 -42.41
C GLN A 144 -14.67 22.26 -41.26
N ARG A 145 -14.06 23.40 -41.57
CA ARG A 145 -13.69 24.41 -40.57
C ARG A 145 -14.87 24.85 -39.70
N GLN A 146 -16.06 24.98 -40.29
CA GLN A 146 -17.26 25.38 -39.55
C GLN A 146 -17.67 24.33 -38.52
N ASP A 147 -17.56 23.05 -38.87
CA ASP A 147 -17.86 21.93 -37.98
C ASP A 147 -16.88 21.89 -36.79
N VAL A 148 -15.60 22.19 -37.01
CA VAL A 148 -14.60 22.32 -35.93
C VAL A 148 -14.93 23.48 -34.97
N LEU A 149 -15.36 24.62 -35.51
CA LEU A 149 -15.77 25.76 -34.69
C LEU A 149 -17.04 25.47 -33.86
N GLU A 150 -17.93 24.63 -34.37
CA GLU A 150 -19.11 24.14 -33.63
C GLU A 150 -18.68 23.24 -32.46
N LEU A 151 -17.79 22.26 -32.71
CA LEU A 151 -17.23 21.41 -31.65
C LEU A 151 -16.55 22.24 -30.54
N ILE A 152 -15.77 23.26 -30.89
CA ILE A 152 -15.11 24.14 -29.91
C ILE A 152 -16.12 24.92 -29.05
N LYS A 153 -17.28 25.28 -29.60
CA LYS A 153 -18.33 25.99 -28.84
C LYS A 153 -19.00 25.09 -27.81
N GLU A 154 -19.27 23.85 -28.19
CA GLU A 154 -19.93 22.85 -27.33
C GLU A 154 -18.98 22.25 -26.28
N MET A 155 -17.66 22.38 -26.45
CA MET A 155 -16.68 21.90 -25.48
C MET A 155 -16.81 22.66 -24.15
N PRO A 156 -17.02 21.97 -23.02
CA PRO A 156 -17.16 22.63 -21.71
C PRO A 156 -15.92 23.43 -21.33
N ALA A 157 -16.07 24.41 -20.46
CA ALA A 157 -14.97 25.20 -19.91
C ALA A 157 -15.09 25.24 -18.38
N SER A 158 -13.98 25.05 -17.70
CA SER A 158 -13.89 25.10 -16.25
C SER A 158 -12.87 26.16 -15.83
N ASN A 159 -13.19 26.92 -14.78
CA ASN A 159 -12.19 27.74 -14.09
C ASN A 159 -11.82 26.98 -12.83
N LEU A 160 -10.65 26.35 -12.86
CA LEU A 160 -10.12 25.64 -11.70
C LEU A 160 -9.43 26.61 -10.74
N THR A 161 -9.08 26.11 -9.57
CA THR A 161 -8.28 26.82 -8.57
C THR A 161 -6.92 26.15 -8.46
N ASN A 162 -5.90 26.97 -8.24
CA ASN A 162 -4.57 26.48 -7.88
C ASN A 162 -4.59 25.90 -6.47
N PHE A 163 -3.59 25.07 -6.16
CA PHE A 163 -3.45 24.47 -4.84
C PHE A 163 -2.20 24.98 -4.12
N TYR A 164 -2.32 25.17 -2.81
CA TYR A 164 -1.22 25.42 -1.89
C TYR A 164 -1.36 24.47 -0.72
N TYR A 165 -0.32 23.67 -0.53
CA TYR A 165 -0.25 22.64 0.47
C TYR A 165 0.88 22.96 1.44
N THR A 166 0.55 22.96 2.74
CA THR A 166 1.56 23.09 3.79
C THR A 166 2.06 21.72 4.23
N ASN A 167 3.37 21.56 4.32
CA ASN A 167 4.00 20.32 4.78
C ASN A 167 3.93 20.25 6.32
N LYS A 168 3.47 19.13 6.89
CA LYS A 168 3.23 19.02 8.34
C LYS A 168 4.33 18.31 9.10
N ASP A 169 4.92 17.29 8.50
CA ASP A 169 5.84 16.37 9.18
C ASP A 169 6.90 15.77 8.25
N GLY A 170 7.05 16.34 7.06
CA GLY A 170 7.94 15.87 6.01
C GLY A 170 7.28 14.98 4.97
N VAL A 171 6.08 14.44 5.22
CA VAL A 171 5.38 13.56 4.26
C VAL A 171 3.91 13.94 4.06
N HIS A 172 3.19 14.36 5.11
CA HIS A 172 1.79 14.75 5.00
C HIS A 172 1.64 16.22 4.63
N PHE A 173 0.69 16.50 3.75
CA PHE A 173 0.39 17.83 3.25
C PHE A 173 -1.07 18.21 3.49
N ASN A 174 -1.29 19.42 4.01
CA ASN A 174 -2.62 19.97 4.20
C ASN A 174 -2.92 21.03 3.16
N ASP A 175 -4.04 20.89 2.46
CA ASP A 175 -4.57 21.93 1.58
C ASP A 175 -4.89 23.19 2.42
N GLN A 176 -4.21 24.29 2.10
CA GLN A 176 -4.37 25.60 2.72
C GLN A 176 -4.70 26.67 1.66
N SER A 177 -5.23 26.25 0.51
CA SER A 177 -5.45 27.14 -0.64
C SER A 177 -6.40 28.31 -0.30
N GLN A 178 -7.40 28.07 0.55
CA GLN A 178 -8.35 29.11 0.96
C GLN A 178 -7.72 30.06 1.98
N GLU A 179 -7.07 29.51 3.00
CA GLU A 179 -6.44 30.23 4.10
C GLU A 179 -5.27 31.09 3.61
N ALA A 180 -4.49 30.59 2.65
CA ALA A 180 -3.41 31.32 1.99
C ALA A 180 -3.93 32.39 1.00
N GLY A 181 -5.24 32.44 0.72
CA GLY A 181 -5.84 33.43 -0.18
C GLY A 181 -5.53 33.21 -1.66
N ILE A 182 -5.08 32.02 -2.05
CA ILE A 182 -4.69 31.69 -3.44
C ILE A 182 -5.78 30.97 -4.23
N ALA A 183 -6.92 30.65 -3.61
CA ALA A 183 -8.03 29.93 -4.23
C ALA A 183 -8.87 30.74 -5.24
N GLN A 184 -8.30 31.79 -5.83
CA GLN A 184 -8.97 32.56 -6.88
C GLN A 184 -9.08 31.71 -8.17
N PRO A 185 -10.29 31.54 -8.75
CA PRO A 185 -10.44 30.72 -9.96
C PRO A 185 -9.72 31.31 -11.19
N ALA A 186 -8.81 30.54 -11.78
CA ALA A 186 -8.11 30.84 -13.02
C ALA A 186 -7.56 29.57 -13.65
N ASN A 187 -7.40 29.59 -14.98
CA ASN A 187 -6.62 28.56 -15.65
C ASN A 187 -5.17 29.01 -15.68
N SER A 188 -4.34 28.43 -14.81
CA SER A 188 -2.95 28.79 -14.61
C SER A 188 -2.03 27.69 -15.11
N ASN A 189 -0.88 28.06 -15.69
CA ASN A 189 0.11 27.08 -16.17
C ASN A 189 1.49 27.34 -15.57
N GLY A 190 2.11 28.46 -15.92
CA GLY A 190 3.43 28.84 -15.41
C GLY A 190 3.35 29.51 -14.04
N ALA A 191 4.29 29.20 -13.16
CA ALA A 191 4.47 29.88 -11.88
C ALA A 191 5.93 29.85 -11.45
N ILE A 192 6.32 30.83 -10.64
CA ILE A 192 7.62 30.93 -9.98
C ILE A 192 7.43 31.37 -8.53
N TYR A 193 8.40 31.04 -7.69
CA TYR A 193 8.60 31.68 -6.40
C TYR A 193 9.91 32.48 -6.38
N THR A 194 9.93 33.57 -5.63
CA THR A 194 11.12 34.37 -5.32
C THR A 194 10.78 35.36 -4.22
N ASP A 195 11.77 35.76 -3.42
CA ASP A 195 11.67 36.88 -2.49
C ASP A 195 11.73 38.21 -3.29
N LEU A 196 10.58 38.85 -3.56
CA LEU A 196 10.49 40.01 -4.48
C LEU A 196 10.92 41.31 -3.80
N ASP A 197 10.63 41.47 -2.51
CA ASP A 197 10.96 42.67 -1.73
C ASP A 197 12.20 42.50 -0.81
N ASN A 198 12.85 41.34 -0.85
CA ASN A 198 14.10 41.00 -0.16
C ASN A 198 13.95 41.00 1.37
N ASP A 199 12.82 40.53 1.86
CA ASP A 199 12.46 40.55 3.26
C ASP A 199 12.53 39.17 3.94
N GLY A 200 12.82 38.13 3.15
CA GLY A 200 13.19 36.81 3.63
C GLY A 200 12.06 35.79 3.63
N ASP A 201 10.90 36.10 3.05
CA ASP A 201 9.91 35.09 2.67
C ASP A 201 9.74 35.00 1.15
N LEU A 202 9.21 33.88 0.67
CA LEU A 202 9.07 33.62 -0.76
C LEU A 202 7.69 34.06 -1.25
N ASP A 203 7.67 34.94 -2.24
CA ASP A 203 6.46 35.36 -2.95
C ASP A 203 6.13 34.42 -4.11
N LEU A 204 4.91 34.55 -4.65
CA LEU A 204 4.45 33.76 -5.80
C LEU A 204 4.03 34.66 -6.97
N VAL A 205 4.48 34.29 -8.17
CA VAL A 205 4.04 34.91 -9.43
C VAL A 205 3.48 33.84 -10.35
N ILE A 206 2.23 34.00 -10.79
CA ILE A 206 1.47 32.98 -11.53
C ILE A 206 0.94 33.57 -12.83
N ASN A 207 1.15 32.84 -13.93
CA ASN A 207 0.62 33.18 -15.25
C ASN A 207 -0.74 32.53 -15.48
N ASN A 208 -1.69 33.31 -15.99
CA ASN A 208 -3.07 32.89 -16.22
C ASN A 208 -3.47 33.01 -17.69
N ILE A 209 -4.20 32.03 -18.20
CA ILE A 209 -4.81 32.07 -19.53
C ILE A 209 -5.93 33.12 -19.54
N ASN A 210 -5.86 34.06 -20.49
CA ASN A 210 -6.87 35.10 -20.71
C ASN A 210 -7.18 35.99 -19.48
N LYS A 211 -6.27 36.07 -18.51
CA LYS A 211 -6.36 36.94 -17.32
C LYS A 211 -4.99 37.56 -17.01
N PRO A 212 -4.94 38.68 -16.25
CA PRO A 212 -3.69 39.18 -15.71
C PRO A 212 -2.96 38.13 -14.85
N ALA A 213 -1.64 38.25 -14.74
CA ALA A 213 -0.85 37.44 -13.82
C ALA A 213 -1.28 37.73 -12.36
N PHE A 214 -1.23 36.70 -11.52
CA PHE A 214 -1.37 36.88 -10.08
C PHE A 214 0.01 37.07 -9.46
N ILE A 215 0.12 38.02 -8.53
CA ILE A 215 1.32 38.31 -7.75
C ILE A 215 0.88 38.29 -6.29
N TYR A 216 1.33 37.30 -5.55
CA TYR A 216 1.03 37.14 -4.13
C TYR A 216 2.25 37.54 -3.35
N ARG A 217 2.09 38.55 -2.49
CA ARG A 217 3.10 38.89 -1.50
C ARG A 217 2.93 37.98 -0.29
N ASN A 218 3.99 37.32 0.13
CA ASN A 218 4.01 36.57 1.37
C ASN A 218 4.29 37.53 2.54
N ASP A 219 3.70 37.28 3.70
CA ASP A 219 3.80 38.16 4.88
C ASP A 219 4.23 37.35 6.13
N THR A 220 4.76 36.15 5.91
CA THR A 220 5.12 35.12 6.91
C THR A 220 6.12 35.63 7.94
N GLN A 221 7.10 36.42 7.52
CA GLN A 221 8.10 37.03 8.42
C GLN A 221 7.49 37.80 9.62
N LYS A 222 6.22 38.24 9.53
CA LYS A 222 5.49 38.87 10.64
C LYS A 222 5.13 37.88 11.76
N GLY A 223 5.27 36.57 11.52
CA GLY A 223 4.90 35.45 12.38
C GLY A 223 6.04 34.70 13.07
N ASN A 224 7.30 35.15 12.94
CA ASN A 224 8.54 34.48 13.39
C ASN A 224 8.93 33.23 12.55
N GLY A 225 9.75 33.45 11.51
CA GLY A 225 10.47 32.39 10.79
C GLY A 225 11.84 32.94 10.38
N ASN A 226 12.91 32.20 10.68
CA ASN A 226 14.26 32.58 10.27
C ASN A 226 14.58 31.99 8.89
N PHE A 227 15.52 32.60 8.16
CA PHE A 227 15.92 32.11 6.83
C PHE A 227 17.44 32.16 6.60
N LEU A 228 17.91 31.47 5.56
CA LEU A 228 19.25 31.64 5.00
C LEU A 228 19.18 31.59 3.48
N ASN A 229 19.55 32.70 2.84
CA ASN A 229 19.63 32.81 1.38
C ASN A 229 21.07 32.59 0.90
N ILE A 230 21.24 31.79 -0.15
CA ILE A 230 22.57 31.45 -0.69
C ILE A 230 22.61 31.67 -2.19
N GLN A 231 23.50 32.56 -2.62
CA GLN A 231 23.85 32.75 -4.02
C GLN A 231 25.13 31.99 -4.33
N LEU A 232 25.10 31.19 -5.40
CA LEU A 232 26.29 30.49 -5.89
C LEU A 232 26.97 31.25 -7.02
N LYS A 233 28.30 31.24 -6.99
CA LYS A 233 29.19 31.72 -8.03
C LYS A 233 30.12 30.59 -8.45
N GLY A 234 29.69 29.85 -9.47
CA GLY A 234 30.46 28.73 -10.02
C GLY A 234 31.55 29.19 -10.98
N ASN A 235 32.45 28.26 -11.33
CA ASN A 235 33.57 28.51 -12.21
C ASN A 235 33.26 28.26 -13.69
N GLN A 236 34.13 28.80 -14.56
CA GLN A 236 34.11 28.57 -16.00
C GLN A 236 32.75 28.91 -16.64
N LYS A 237 32.10 27.96 -17.32
CA LYS A 237 30.82 28.15 -18.01
C LYS A 237 29.62 27.99 -17.08
N ASN A 238 29.79 27.44 -15.87
CA ASN A 238 28.72 27.21 -14.92
C ASN A 238 28.68 28.32 -13.86
N THR A 239 28.51 29.57 -14.29
CA THR A 239 28.67 30.75 -13.42
C THR A 239 27.67 30.81 -12.27
N HIS A 240 26.52 30.13 -12.38
CA HIS A 240 25.49 30.05 -11.33
C HIS A 240 25.58 28.76 -10.49
N GLY A 241 26.60 27.91 -10.71
CA GLY A 241 26.78 26.68 -9.94
C GLY A 241 25.67 25.65 -10.15
N ILE A 242 25.04 25.59 -11.32
CA ILE A 242 23.96 24.63 -11.65
C ILE A 242 24.42 23.18 -11.37
N GLY A 243 23.57 22.40 -10.72
CA GLY A 243 23.84 21.03 -10.27
C GLY A 243 24.67 20.91 -8.99
N SER A 244 25.00 22.03 -8.33
CA SER A 244 25.63 21.98 -7.01
C SER A 244 24.59 21.70 -5.93
N LYS A 245 24.95 20.88 -4.95
CA LYS A 245 24.12 20.55 -3.79
C LYS A 245 24.61 21.28 -2.56
N ILE A 246 23.68 21.85 -1.80
CA ILE A 246 23.96 22.50 -0.52
C ILE A 246 23.23 21.72 0.56
N SER A 247 23.98 21.27 1.56
CA SER A 247 23.44 20.65 2.77
C SER A 247 23.70 21.59 3.94
N ILE A 248 22.66 21.90 4.71
CA ILE A 248 22.80 22.58 6.00
C ILE A 248 22.48 21.62 7.14
N TYR A 249 23.19 21.78 8.25
CA TYR A 249 23.03 21.00 9.47
C TYR A 249 22.80 21.96 10.63
N ALA A 250 21.72 21.75 11.37
CA ALA A 250 21.39 22.58 12.53
C ALA A 250 20.53 21.81 13.54
N LYS A 251 20.97 21.74 14.79
CA LYS A 251 20.23 21.08 15.89
C LYS A 251 19.78 19.63 15.55
N GLY A 252 20.63 18.89 14.84
CA GLY A 252 20.34 17.51 14.42
C GLY A 252 19.40 17.37 13.21
N LYS A 253 18.90 18.49 12.65
CA LYS A 253 18.16 18.50 11.37
C LYS A 253 19.14 18.68 10.21
N THR A 254 18.79 18.09 9.07
CA THR A 254 19.49 18.29 7.79
C THR A 254 18.51 18.92 6.81
N GLN A 255 18.96 19.82 5.94
CA GLN A 255 18.18 20.18 4.77
C GLN A 255 19.08 20.21 3.55
N VAL A 256 18.61 19.69 2.42
CA VAL A 256 19.36 19.68 1.17
C VAL A 256 18.60 20.39 0.05
N LEU A 257 19.27 21.35 -0.59
CA LEU A 257 18.79 21.96 -1.83
C LEU A 257 19.81 21.76 -2.95
N GLU A 258 19.31 21.47 -4.15
CA GLU A 258 20.10 21.40 -5.37
C GLU A 258 19.84 22.64 -6.25
N GLN A 259 20.92 23.23 -6.76
CA GLN A 259 20.84 24.39 -7.65
C GLN A 259 20.31 23.99 -9.03
N MET A 260 18.99 23.99 -9.17
CA MET A 260 18.24 23.72 -10.39
C MET A 260 17.06 24.69 -10.53
N PRO A 261 17.27 25.87 -11.15
CA PRO A 261 16.24 26.93 -11.24
C PRO A 261 15.14 26.64 -12.28
N THR A 262 15.32 25.65 -13.14
CA THR A 262 14.34 25.27 -14.18
C THR A 262 13.19 24.48 -13.55
N ARG A 263 12.19 25.20 -13.04
CA ARG A 263 11.00 24.66 -12.38
C ARG A 263 9.75 25.42 -12.86
N GLY A 264 8.62 24.72 -12.91
CA GLY A 264 7.36 25.26 -13.41
C GLY A 264 7.23 25.28 -14.94
N TYR A 265 6.01 25.15 -15.43
CA TYR A 265 5.72 25.11 -16.87
C TYR A 265 6.17 26.41 -17.56
N LEU A 266 7.09 26.30 -18.53
CA LEU A 266 7.69 27.42 -19.27
C LEU A 266 8.21 28.56 -18.36
N SER A 267 8.76 28.20 -17.19
CA SER A 267 9.14 29.13 -16.13
C SER A 267 10.56 28.84 -15.60
N THR A 268 11.15 29.79 -14.85
CA THR A 268 12.42 29.62 -14.12
C THR A 268 12.37 30.42 -12.83
N VAL A 269 12.78 29.81 -11.71
CA VAL A 269 12.86 30.49 -10.40
C VAL A 269 14.20 31.22 -10.24
N SER A 270 14.32 31.99 -9.16
CA SER A 270 15.58 32.64 -8.78
C SER A 270 16.72 31.63 -8.62
N SER A 271 17.96 32.03 -8.91
CA SER A 271 19.16 31.24 -8.58
C SER A 271 19.59 31.36 -7.12
N ILE A 272 18.88 32.16 -6.31
CA ILE A 272 19.10 32.24 -4.87
C ILE A 272 18.40 31.04 -4.23
N LEU A 273 19.17 30.20 -3.55
CA LEU A 273 18.65 29.08 -2.78
C LEU A 273 18.18 29.59 -1.43
N HIS A 274 16.95 29.27 -1.08
CA HIS A 274 16.27 29.75 0.13
C HIS A 274 16.05 28.59 1.10
N PHE A 275 16.60 28.69 2.30
CA PHE A 275 16.35 27.77 3.40
C PHE A 275 15.52 28.48 4.47
N GLY A 276 14.30 28.00 4.72
CA GLY A 276 13.60 28.33 5.96
C GLY A 276 14.22 27.56 7.13
N LEU A 277 14.26 28.20 8.29
CA LEU A 277 15.01 27.75 9.45
C LEU A 277 14.15 27.66 10.71
N GLY A 278 12.88 28.06 10.66
CA GLY A 278 11.99 28.17 11.81
C GLY A 278 12.65 29.00 12.92
N ASP A 279 12.76 28.44 14.12
CA ASP A 279 13.41 29.08 15.28
C ASP A 279 14.94 28.95 15.31
N ILE A 280 15.57 28.41 14.26
CA ILE A 280 17.02 28.23 14.21
C ILE A 280 17.69 29.56 13.87
N THR A 281 18.43 30.10 14.84
CA THR A 281 19.18 31.36 14.71
C THR A 281 20.61 31.18 14.21
N THR A 282 21.14 29.97 14.25
CA THR A 282 22.49 29.64 13.78
C THR A 282 22.50 28.24 13.18
N VAL A 283 22.98 28.14 11.94
CA VAL A 283 23.27 26.89 11.25
C VAL A 283 24.65 26.42 11.70
N ASP A 284 24.72 25.19 12.24
CA ASP A 284 25.95 24.62 12.80
C ASP A 284 27.02 24.49 11.71
N SER A 285 26.62 23.92 10.56
CA SER A 285 27.48 23.85 9.38
C SER A 285 26.69 23.81 8.07
N LEU A 286 27.30 24.36 7.02
CA LEU A 286 26.85 24.31 5.65
C LEU A 286 27.94 23.64 4.82
N LYS A 287 27.56 22.66 4.00
CA LYS A 287 28.44 22.00 3.04
C LYS A 287 27.92 22.21 1.63
N VAL A 288 28.77 22.74 0.75
CA VAL A 288 28.50 22.76 -0.69
C VAL A 288 29.27 21.63 -1.36
N THR A 289 28.57 20.88 -2.21
CA THR A 289 29.17 19.98 -3.18
C THR A 289 28.92 20.55 -4.57
N TRP A 290 29.96 21.11 -5.17
CA TRP A 290 29.90 21.71 -6.49
C TRP A 290 29.77 20.64 -7.58
N ASN A 291 29.16 20.98 -8.71
CA ASN A 291 29.03 20.06 -9.86
C ASN A 291 30.39 19.55 -10.41
N SER A 292 31.50 20.23 -10.09
CA SER A 292 32.86 19.77 -10.38
C SER A 292 33.38 18.66 -9.46
N GLY A 293 32.64 18.30 -8.41
CA GLY A 293 33.05 17.40 -7.33
C GLY A 293 33.86 18.05 -6.22
N LYS A 294 34.18 19.35 -6.34
CA LYS A 294 34.80 20.11 -5.25
C LYS A 294 33.80 20.35 -4.12
N THR A 295 34.31 20.48 -2.90
CA THR A 295 33.50 20.76 -1.72
C THR A 295 34.10 21.89 -0.89
N GLU A 296 33.23 22.62 -0.19
CA GLU A 296 33.60 23.53 0.89
C GLU A 296 32.63 23.39 2.07
N THR A 297 33.10 23.66 3.27
CA THR A 297 32.29 23.65 4.50
C THR A 297 32.50 24.96 5.24
N ILE A 298 31.40 25.54 5.72
CA ILE A 298 31.38 26.77 6.51
C ILE A 298 30.62 26.46 7.79
N GLU A 299 31.18 26.85 8.93
CA GLU A 299 30.59 26.60 10.25
C GLU A 299 29.99 27.88 10.84
N ALA A 300 29.04 27.71 11.77
CA ALA A 300 28.46 28.76 12.59
C ALA A 300 27.92 29.96 11.79
N LEU A 301 26.97 29.70 10.89
CA LEU A 301 26.32 30.72 10.07
C LEU A 301 25.09 31.27 10.79
N SER A 302 25.07 32.58 11.06
CA SER A 302 23.88 33.26 11.60
C SER A 302 22.74 33.26 10.58
N ALA A 303 21.50 33.07 11.04
CA ALA A 303 20.30 33.18 10.22
C ALA A 303 20.00 34.65 9.80
N ASN A 304 18.94 34.81 9.00
CA ASN A 304 18.36 36.05 8.47
C ASN A 304 19.32 36.88 7.64
N ARG A 305 19.98 36.22 6.68
CA ARG A 305 20.92 36.88 5.78
C ARG A 305 21.05 36.15 4.45
N THR A 306 21.60 36.87 3.49
CA THR A 306 22.09 36.33 2.22
C THR A 306 23.61 36.19 2.26
N ILE A 307 24.14 35.06 1.76
CA ILE A 307 25.57 34.84 1.57
C ILE A 307 25.89 34.45 0.12
N GLU A 308 27.08 34.81 -0.37
CA GLU A 308 27.60 34.39 -1.67
C GLU A 308 28.71 33.35 -1.46
N LEU A 309 28.61 32.20 -2.12
CA LEU A 309 29.62 31.14 -2.10
C LEU A 309 30.29 31.03 -3.47
N ASN A 310 31.61 30.88 -3.48
CA ASN A 310 32.40 30.91 -4.70
C ASN A 310 33.20 29.61 -4.84
N GLU A 311 33.01 28.90 -5.96
CA GLU A 311 33.66 27.61 -6.22
C GLU A 311 35.19 27.70 -6.20
N SER A 312 35.77 28.89 -6.39
CA SER A 312 37.22 29.10 -6.23
C SER A 312 37.75 28.76 -4.83
N ASN A 313 36.88 28.81 -3.80
CA ASN A 313 37.23 28.50 -2.42
C ASN A 313 37.16 27.00 -2.12
N ALA A 314 36.48 26.23 -2.98
CA ALA A 314 36.26 24.81 -2.77
C ALA A 314 37.48 23.96 -3.16
N GLN A 315 37.66 22.87 -2.43
CA GLN A 315 38.76 21.94 -2.61
C GLN A 315 38.25 20.61 -3.16
N THR A 316 39.08 19.94 -3.96
CA THR A 316 38.79 18.56 -4.37
C THR A 316 38.97 17.66 -3.16
N LEU A 317 37.89 17.02 -2.72
CA LEU A 317 37.93 16.00 -1.68
C LEU A 317 37.85 14.62 -2.36
N GLU A 318 38.74 13.70 -2.00
CA GLU A 318 38.50 12.29 -2.30
C GLU A 318 37.34 11.81 -1.41
N LEU A 319 36.18 11.55 -2.03
CA LEU A 319 35.07 10.91 -1.35
C LEU A 319 35.47 9.46 -1.05
N ALA A 320 35.87 9.19 0.19
CA ALA A 320 35.89 7.82 0.68
C ALA A 320 34.43 7.35 0.76
N GLN A 321 34.02 6.45 -0.14
CA GLN A 321 32.76 5.72 0.00
C GLN A 321 32.88 4.84 1.24
N LYS A 322 32.39 5.34 2.37
CA LYS A 322 32.21 4.52 3.57
C LYS A 322 31.02 3.61 3.28
N LYS A 323 31.27 2.33 2.99
CA LYS A 323 30.20 1.33 2.91
C LYS A 323 29.50 1.31 4.27
N SER A 324 28.22 1.66 4.29
CA SER A 324 27.40 1.48 5.48
C SER A 324 27.30 -0.01 5.77
N LYS A 325 27.39 -0.38 7.05
CA LYS A 325 26.99 -1.73 7.47
C LYS A 325 25.47 -1.80 7.34
N THR A 326 24.98 -2.90 6.77
CA THR A 326 23.56 -3.22 6.71
C THR A 326 23.23 -4.32 7.71
N LEU A 327 21.96 -4.50 8.07
CA LEU A 327 21.50 -5.64 8.89
C LEU A 327 21.29 -6.90 8.05
N PHE A 328 20.89 -6.74 6.80
CA PHE A 328 20.70 -7.80 5.84
C PHE A 328 21.61 -7.61 4.63
N SER A 329 21.93 -8.72 3.97
CA SER A 329 22.60 -8.73 2.67
C SER A 329 21.91 -9.72 1.75
N THR A 330 21.70 -9.33 0.49
CA THR A 330 21.16 -10.24 -0.52
C THR A 330 22.17 -11.35 -0.79
N VAL A 331 21.71 -12.60 -0.75
CA VAL A 331 22.51 -13.78 -1.07
C VAL A 331 21.86 -14.57 -2.20
N ARG A 332 22.55 -15.59 -2.72
CA ARG A 332 21.94 -16.51 -3.67
C ARG A 332 20.77 -17.23 -3.00
N ASN A 333 19.68 -17.41 -3.74
CA ASN A 333 18.49 -18.12 -3.28
C ASN A 333 18.84 -19.47 -2.63
N SER A 334 18.32 -19.69 -1.41
CA SER A 334 18.52 -20.95 -0.66
C SER A 334 17.90 -22.16 -1.37
N VAL A 335 16.83 -21.93 -2.13
CA VAL A 335 16.04 -22.96 -2.83
C VAL A 335 15.70 -22.50 -4.24
N ASN A 336 15.52 -23.45 -5.15
CA ASN A 336 15.17 -23.18 -6.55
C ASN A 336 13.67 -23.36 -6.80
N PHE A 337 12.88 -22.40 -6.36
CA PHE A 337 11.44 -22.36 -6.60
C PHE A 337 11.04 -21.03 -7.25
N GLU A 338 10.16 -21.12 -8.23
CA GLU A 338 9.54 -19.99 -8.91
C GLU A 338 8.02 -20.22 -8.94
N HIS A 339 7.26 -19.28 -8.41
CA HIS A 339 5.79 -19.37 -8.43
C HIS A 339 5.28 -19.14 -9.85
N LYS A 340 4.38 -20.01 -10.33
CA LYS A 340 3.73 -19.84 -11.63
C LYS A 340 2.45 -18.99 -11.50
N PRO A 341 2.44 -17.74 -12.02
CA PRO A 341 1.27 -16.88 -11.89
C PRO A 341 0.10 -17.39 -12.74
N SER A 342 -1.12 -17.11 -12.28
CA SER A 342 -2.35 -17.26 -13.04
C SER A 342 -2.50 -16.13 -14.07
N SER A 343 -3.04 -16.45 -15.24
CA SER A 343 -3.42 -15.47 -16.27
C SER A 343 -4.90 -15.06 -16.21
N VAL A 344 -5.64 -15.53 -15.19
CA VAL A 344 -7.06 -15.21 -15.02
C VAL A 344 -7.20 -13.74 -14.66
N ASN A 345 -8.21 -13.08 -15.25
CA ASN A 345 -8.62 -11.73 -14.87
C ASN A 345 -9.96 -11.80 -14.14
N ASP A 346 -9.95 -11.62 -12.82
CA ASP A 346 -11.14 -11.75 -11.98
C ASP A 346 -12.20 -10.68 -12.29
N PHE A 347 -11.77 -9.49 -12.76
CA PHE A 347 -12.69 -8.43 -13.18
C PHE A 347 -13.51 -8.80 -14.42
N LYS A 348 -13.10 -9.80 -15.21
CA LYS A 348 -13.92 -10.32 -16.31
C LYS A 348 -15.00 -11.27 -15.83
N ARG A 349 -14.81 -11.86 -14.66
CA ARG A 349 -15.77 -12.74 -14.01
C ARG A 349 -16.77 -11.96 -13.16
N GLN A 350 -16.28 -10.95 -12.43
CA GLN A 350 -17.11 -10.04 -11.64
C GLN A 350 -16.54 -8.62 -11.73
N SER A 351 -17.16 -7.77 -12.54
CA SER A 351 -16.63 -6.47 -12.99
C SER A 351 -16.46 -5.42 -11.89
N LEU A 352 -17.26 -5.55 -10.82
CA LEU A 352 -17.33 -4.59 -9.73
C LEU A 352 -16.46 -4.98 -8.51
N LEU A 353 -15.58 -5.99 -8.65
CA LEU A 353 -14.57 -6.32 -7.63
C LEU A 353 -13.63 -5.14 -7.35
N ILE A 354 -13.08 -5.05 -6.14
CA ILE A 354 -12.12 -4.01 -5.75
C ILE A 354 -10.69 -4.40 -6.12
N LYS A 355 -10.38 -5.70 -5.98
CA LYS A 355 -9.11 -6.35 -6.29
C LYS A 355 -9.35 -7.74 -6.87
N GLN A 356 -8.34 -8.28 -7.53
CA GLN A 356 -8.34 -9.68 -7.95
C GLN A 356 -7.97 -10.56 -6.76
N LEU A 357 -8.72 -11.66 -6.60
CA LEU A 357 -8.64 -12.61 -5.49
C LEU A 357 -7.88 -13.89 -5.88
N SER A 358 -7.49 -14.02 -7.15
CA SER A 358 -6.72 -15.15 -7.70
C SER A 358 -5.21 -15.02 -7.58
N HIS A 359 -4.69 -13.98 -6.93
CA HIS A 359 -3.29 -13.55 -7.09
C HIS A 359 -2.53 -13.47 -5.76
N SER A 360 -2.66 -14.51 -4.93
CA SER A 360 -1.97 -14.64 -3.64
C SER A 360 -0.62 -15.34 -3.78
N SER A 361 0.38 -14.91 -3.01
CA SER A 361 1.70 -15.56 -2.96
C SER A 361 1.57 -17.00 -2.43
N PRO A 362 2.44 -17.94 -2.83
CA PRO A 362 2.39 -19.28 -2.27
C PRO A 362 2.78 -19.23 -0.79
N PRO A 363 2.02 -19.91 0.08
CA PRO A 363 2.39 -20.04 1.48
C PRO A 363 3.74 -20.78 1.62
N ILE A 364 4.44 -20.49 2.71
CA ILE A 364 5.73 -21.10 3.04
C ILE A 364 5.76 -21.42 4.53
N ALA A 365 6.21 -22.63 4.87
CA ALA A 365 6.35 -23.09 6.25
C ALA A 365 7.70 -23.80 6.45
N LYS A 366 8.16 -23.85 7.71
CA LYS A 366 9.38 -24.54 8.12
C LYS A 366 9.12 -25.58 9.20
N ALA A 367 9.81 -26.71 9.13
CA ALA A 367 9.69 -27.81 10.09
C ALA A 367 10.75 -28.90 9.83
N ASP A 368 11.09 -29.73 10.81
CA ASP A 368 11.96 -30.91 10.62
C ASP A 368 11.13 -32.09 10.06
N LEU A 369 11.05 -32.21 8.73
CA LEU A 369 10.15 -33.16 8.05
C LEU A 369 10.73 -34.58 7.98
N ASN A 370 12.00 -34.76 8.34
CA ASN A 370 12.72 -36.03 8.26
C ASN A 370 13.36 -36.47 9.59
N ASN A 371 13.04 -35.78 10.68
CA ASN A 371 13.49 -36.00 12.05
C ASN A 371 15.04 -36.04 12.17
N ASP A 372 15.75 -35.19 11.43
CA ASP A 372 17.21 -35.08 11.46
C ASP A 372 17.75 -33.92 12.33
N GLY A 373 16.84 -33.12 12.90
CA GLY A 373 17.14 -31.97 13.75
C GLY A 373 17.38 -30.67 12.97
N LEU A 374 17.15 -30.65 11.65
CA LEU A 374 17.27 -29.45 10.81
C LEU A 374 15.89 -29.00 10.32
N GLU A 375 15.69 -27.70 10.21
CA GLU A 375 14.45 -27.14 9.64
C GLU A 375 14.46 -27.26 8.11
N ASP A 376 13.50 -28.00 7.57
CA ASP A 376 13.17 -28.11 6.14
C ASP A 376 12.14 -27.06 5.73
N ILE A 377 11.88 -26.94 4.43
CA ILE A 377 10.93 -25.96 3.87
C ILE A 377 9.82 -26.66 3.09
N VAL A 378 8.57 -26.25 3.33
CA VAL A 378 7.40 -26.57 2.51
C VAL A 378 6.91 -25.30 1.82
N ILE A 379 6.62 -25.37 0.53
CA ILE A 379 6.12 -24.24 -0.26
C ILE A 379 4.89 -24.68 -1.05
N GLY A 380 3.81 -23.92 -0.92
CA GLY A 380 2.55 -24.15 -1.62
C GLY A 380 2.70 -23.99 -3.14
N GLY A 381 1.90 -24.75 -3.87
CA GLY A 381 1.78 -24.67 -5.32
C GLY A 381 0.65 -23.75 -5.79
N GLY A 382 0.92 -22.98 -6.85
CA GLY A 382 -0.14 -22.32 -7.61
C GLY A 382 -0.97 -23.30 -8.46
N VAL A 383 -1.96 -22.81 -9.21
CA VAL A 383 -2.77 -23.67 -10.09
C VAL A 383 -1.89 -24.37 -11.14
N ASN A 384 -1.99 -25.69 -11.23
CA ASN A 384 -1.15 -26.57 -12.04
C ASN A 384 0.34 -26.60 -11.62
N GLN A 385 0.64 -26.31 -10.37
CA GLN A 385 1.95 -26.41 -9.75
C GLN A 385 1.84 -27.25 -8.47
N PRO A 386 2.64 -28.32 -8.32
CA PRO A 386 2.61 -29.11 -7.09
C PRO A 386 3.25 -28.34 -5.93
N THR A 387 2.79 -28.63 -4.72
CA THR A 387 3.51 -28.31 -3.48
C THR A 387 4.95 -28.81 -3.56
N ALA A 388 5.90 -28.02 -3.09
CA ALA A 388 7.32 -28.35 -3.11
C ALA A 388 7.88 -28.46 -1.69
N ILE A 389 8.63 -29.53 -1.42
CA ILE A 389 9.38 -29.69 -0.18
C ILE A 389 10.88 -29.70 -0.46
N TYR A 390 11.63 -29.10 0.46
CA TYR A 390 13.07 -28.95 0.38
C TYR A 390 13.70 -29.38 1.69
N LEU A 391 14.41 -30.52 1.66
CA LEU A 391 15.09 -31.03 2.84
C LEU A 391 16.43 -30.33 3.02
N GLN A 392 16.69 -29.82 4.21
CA GLN A 392 17.96 -29.26 4.58
C GLN A 392 19.03 -30.35 4.64
N THR A 393 20.28 -29.94 4.58
CA THR A 393 21.45 -30.79 4.72
C THR A 393 22.36 -30.16 5.76
N ASN A 394 23.24 -30.93 6.38
CA ASN A 394 24.23 -30.46 7.37
C ASN A 394 25.07 -29.24 6.90
N ASN A 395 25.13 -28.99 5.59
CA ASN A 395 25.84 -27.85 5.02
C ASN A 395 24.94 -26.59 4.86
N LYS A 396 23.75 -26.57 5.48
CA LYS A 396 22.73 -25.51 5.37
C LYS A 396 22.28 -25.21 3.94
N ASN A 397 22.31 -26.24 3.10
CA ASN A 397 21.79 -26.24 1.73
C ASN A 397 20.55 -27.11 1.66
N PHE A 398 19.70 -26.85 0.67
CA PHE A 398 18.42 -27.50 0.52
C PHE A 398 18.34 -28.36 -0.74
N ASN A 399 17.82 -29.57 -0.61
CA ASN A 399 17.55 -30.48 -1.72
C ASN A 399 16.04 -30.66 -1.89
N GLN A 400 15.53 -30.37 -3.08
CA GLN A 400 14.13 -30.63 -3.38
C GLN A 400 13.84 -32.14 -3.30
N LYS A 401 12.74 -32.50 -2.65
CA LYS A 401 12.25 -33.88 -2.61
C LYS A 401 10.90 -34.03 -3.31
N PRO A 402 10.85 -34.71 -4.47
CA PRO A 402 9.59 -34.95 -5.18
C PRO A 402 8.62 -35.83 -4.38
N ASN A 403 7.31 -35.61 -4.56
CA ASN A 403 6.26 -36.41 -3.98
C ASN A 403 5.13 -36.64 -5.01
N ALA A 404 4.77 -37.91 -5.23
CA ALA A 404 3.78 -38.28 -6.24
C ALA A 404 2.36 -37.79 -5.91
N ASP A 405 1.98 -37.71 -4.63
CA ASP A 405 0.64 -37.25 -4.24
C ASP A 405 0.51 -35.73 -4.44
N PHE A 406 1.57 -34.95 -4.20
CA PHE A 406 1.59 -33.53 -4.54
C PHE A 406 1.45 -33.30 -6.06
N ASP A 407 2.10 -34.14 -6.88
CA ASP A 407 1.96 -34.09 -8.33
C ASP A 407 0.54 -34.40 -8.82
N LEU A 408 -0.18 -35.31 -8.14
CA LEU A 408 -1.58 -35.63 -8.43
C LEU A 408 -2.51 -34.46 -8.07
N ASP A 409 -2.19 -33.73 -7.01
CA ASP A 409 -3.03 -32.64 -6.50
C ASP A 409 -2.66 -31.25 -7.04
N LYS A 410 -1.68 -31.12 -7.94
CA LYS A 410 -1.22 -29.84 -8.51
C LYS A 410 -2.31 -28.96 -9.14
N ALA A 411 -3.51 -29.47 -9.40
CA ALA A 411 -4.63 -28.69 -9.94
C ALA A 411 -5.25 -27.74 -8.89
N HIS A 412 -5.05 -28.02 -7.59
CA HIS A 412 -5.47 -27.15 -6.50
C HIS A 412 -4.58 -25.90 -6.45
N PHE A 413 -5.07 -24.87 -5.75
CA PHE A 413 -4.29 -23.67 -5.42
C PHE A 413 -4.08 -23.66 -3.90
N ASP A 414 -2.83 -23.74 -3.49
CA ASP A 414 -2.44 -23.80 -2.07
C ASP A 414 -2.47 -22.39 -1.47
N THR A 415 -3.27 -22.17 -0.43
CA THR A 415 -3.46 -20.85 0.20
C THR A 415 -2.78 -20.71 1.55
N ASP A 416 -2.66 -21.80 2.31
CA ASP A 416 -2.01 -21.83 3.62
C ASP A 416 -1.47 -23.23 3.96
N ILE A 417 -0.52 -23.31 4.89
CA ILE A 417 0.16 -24.55 5.28
C ILE A 417 0.27 -24.63 6.80
N ALA A 418 -0.04 -25.81 7.34
CA ALA A 418 0.39 -26.16 8.68
C ALA A 418 1.13 -27.50 8.70
N VAL A 419 2.14 -27.58 9.58
CA VAL A 419 2.98 -28.75 9.75
C VAL A 419 2.96 -29.19 11.21
N LEU A 420 2.35 -30.34 11.48
CA LEU A 420 2.12 -30.87 12.82
C LEU A 420 1.89 -32.38 12.77
N ASP A 421 2.12 -33.08 13.89
CA ASP A 421 1.79 -34.51 14.02
C ASP A 421 0.30 -34.66 14.37
N VAL A 422 -0.52 -35.08 13.40
CA VAL A 422 -1.99 -35.14 13.60
C VAL A 422 -2.47 -36.48 14.14
N ASN A 423 -1.61 -37.51 14.12
CA ASN A 423 -1.97 -38.88 14.49
C ASN A 423 -1.16 -39.41 15.69
N ASN A 424 -0.34 -38.56 16.29
CA ASN A 424 0.54 -38.82 17.42
C ASN A 424 1.52 -39.99 17.19
N ASP A 425 2.00 -40.16 15.95
CA ASP A 425 2.98 -41.20 15.60
C ASP A 425 4.46 -40.76 15.73
N GLY A 426 4.69 -39.48 16.06
CA GLY A 426 6.00 -38.87 16.19
C GLY A 426 6.59 -38.38 14.86
N HIS A 427 5.78 -38.30 13.80
CA HIS A 427 6.16 -37.77 12.50
C HIS A 427 5.28 -36.58 12.13
N LEU A 428 5.90 -35.52 11.63
CA LEU A 428 5.16 -34.36 11.18
C LEU A 428 4.39 -34.68 9.90
N ASP A 429 3.13 -34.26 9.87
CA ASP A 429 2.20 -34.31 8.75
C ASP A 429 2.04 -32.91 8.14
N ILE A 430 1.52 -32.84 6.91
CA ILE A 430 1.25 -31.57 6.23
C ILE A 430 -0.24 -31.42 6.01
N TYR A 431 -0.83 -30.39 6.63
CA TYR A 431 -2.14 -29.87 6.25
C TYR A 431 -1.96 -28.78 5.19
N MET A 432 -2.65 -28.93 4.06
CA MET A 432 -2.61 -28.01 2.94
C MET A 432 -4.00 -27.42 2.71
N ALA A 433 -4.14 -26.12 2.95
CA ALA A 433 -5.35 -25.38 2.65
C ALA A 433 -5.47 -25.17 1.13
N SER A 434 -6.68 -25.35 0.61
CA SER A 434 -7.01 -25.12 -0.80
C SER A 434 -7.96 -23.93 -0.93
N GLY A 435 -7.72 -23.04 -1.90
CA GLY A 435 -8.63 -21.92 -2.09
C GLY A 435 -8.44 -21.11 -3.37
N GLY A 436 -8.67 -19.81 -3.27
CA GLY A 436 -8.61 -18.86 -4.37
C GLY A 436 -9.95 -18.67 -5.09
N TYR A 437 -9.94 -17.82 -6.12
CA TYR A 437 -11.15 -17.43 -6.86
C TYR A 437 -11.17 -18.06 -8.26
N HIS A 438 -10.17 -17.72 -9.08
CA HIS A 438 -9.86 -18.27 -10.40
C HIS A 438 -11.12 -18.48 -11.26
N ASN A 439 -11.18 -19.61 -11.98
CA ASN A 439 -12.37 -20.07 -12.71
C ASN A 439 -13.18 -21.11 -11.90
N LEU A 440 -13.02 -21.14 -10.57
CA LEU A 440 -13.66 -22.12 -9.69
C LEU A 440 -15.11 -21.77 -9.43
N THR A 441 -15.99 -22.74 -9.23
CA THR A 441 -17.37 -22.49 -8.75
C THR A 441 -17.44 -22.42 -7.22
N ALA A 442 -18.57 -21.97 -6.65
CA ALA A 442 -18.72 -21.78 -5.20
C ALA A 442 -18.50 -23.05 -4.35
N ASN A 443 -18.66 -24.26 -4.91
CA ASN A 443 -18.43 -25.55 -4.25
C ASN A 443 -17.53 -26.45 -5.10
N ASP A 444 -16.56 -25.85 -5.79
CA ASP A 444 -15.66 -26.60 -6.67
C ASP A 444 -14.88 -27.67 -5.88
N PRO A 445 -14.75 -28.92 -6.36
CA PRO A 445 -13.96 -29.94 -5.69
C PRO A 445 -12.49 -29.55 -5.46
N LEU A 446 -11.95 -28.64 -6.27
CA LEU A 446 -10.59 -28.11 -6.11
C LEU A 446 -10.42 -27.18 -4.90
N LEU A 447 -11.52 -26.83 -4.22
CA LEU A 447 -11.51 -26.09 -2.97
C LEU A 447 -11.34 -27.00 -1.74
N GLN A 448 -11.25 -28.31 -1.92
CA GLN A 448 -11.08 -29.25 -0.81
C GLN A 448 -9.66 -29.18 -0.24
N ASP A 449 -9.55 -28.85 1.05
CA ASP A 449 -8.31 -28.97 1.81
C ASP A 449 -7.79 -30.42 1.83
N ARG A 450 -6.47 -30.58 1.98
CA ARG A 450 -5.78 -31.87 1.86
C ARG A 450 -4.87 -32.11 3.06
N LEU A 451 -4.86 -33.34 3.56
CA LEU A 451 -3.95 -33.79 4.61
C LEU A 451 -3.00 -34.86 4.05
N TYR A 452 -1.72 -34.76 4.34
CA TYR A 452 -0.71 -35.73 3.93
C TYR A 452 0.08 -36.22 5.14
N LEU A 453 0.04 -37.54 5.37
CA LEU A 453 0.71 -38.17 6.49
C LEU A 453 2.19 -38.39 6.19
N GLY A 454 3.04 -37.94 7.11
CA GLY A 454 4.49 -38.09 7.07
C GLY A 454 4.95 -39.49 7.46
N ASN A 455 6.24 -39.75 7.27
CA ASN A 455 6.87 -41.00 7.72
C ASN A 455 8.20 -40.79 8.44
N GLY A 456 8.47 -39.55 8.87
CA GLY A 456 9.72 -39.14 9.52
C GLY A 456 10.96 -39.31 8.64
N LYS A 457 10.80 -39.39 7.31
CA LYS A 457 11.91 -39.50 6.33
C LYS A 457 11.73 -38.53 5.16
N GLY A 458 10.92 -37.49 5.35
CA GLY A 458 10.52 -36.55 4.32
C GLY A 458 9.76 -37.19 3.15
N ASN A 459 8.91 -38.19 3.41
CA ASN A 459 7.94 -38.66 2.42
C ASN A 459 6.54 -38.55 3.00
N PHE A 460 5.60 -38.18 2.16
CA PHE A 460 4.22 -37.88 2.55
C PHE A 460 3.24 -38.69 1.71
N LYS A 461 2.13 -39.09 2.30
CA LYS A 461 1.05 -39.79 1.60
C LYS A 461 -0.29 -39.17 1.93
N LYS A 462 -1.10 -38.89 0.93
CA LYS A 462 -2.43 -38.30 1.10
C LYS A 462 -3.31 -39.18 1.99
N ALA A 463 -3.88 -38.57 3.03
CA ALA A 463 -4.86 -39.18 3.88
C ALA A 463 -6.25 -39.07 3.22
N HIS A 464 -6.87 -40.22 2.92
CA HIS A 464 -8.20 -40.23 2.31
C HIS A 464 -9.28 -40.36 3.38
N ASN A 465 -10.33 -39.55 3.27
CA ASN A 465 -11.47 -39.50 4.21
C ASN A 465 -11.11 -39.05 5.64
N SER A 466 -9.92 -38.48 5.84
CA SER A 466 -9.51 -37.87 7.12
C SER A 466 -10.16 -36.52 7.38
N LEU A 467 -10.55 -35.79 6.33
CA LEU A 467 -11.23 -34.50 6.43
C LEU A 467 -12.69 -34.65 5.99
N PRO A 468 -13.62 -33.91 6.61
CA PRO A 468 -14.98 -33.80 6.09
C PRO A 468 -14.97 -33.11 4.72
N GLN A 469 -16.05 -33.26 3.96
CA GLN A 469 -16.20 -32.54 2.70
C GLN A 469 -16.39 -31.05 2.97
N MET A 470 -15.40 -30.25 2.55
CA MET A 470 -15.34 -28.80 2.75
C MET A 470 -14.86 -28.17 1.44
N THR A 471 -15.80 -27.77 0.58
CA THR A 471 -15.49 -27.15 -0.70
C THR A 471 -15.61 -25.63 -0.58
N ILE A 472 -14.75 -25.01 0.22
CA ILE A 472 -14.71 -23.56 0.47
C ILE A 472 -13.35 -22.99 0.07
N SER A 473 -13.26 -21.71 -0.29
CA SER A 473 -11.96 -21.05 -0.44
C SER A 473 -11.38 -20.76 0.94
N THR A 474 -10.44 -21.59 1.39
CA THR A 474 -9.75 -21.43 2.67
C THR A 474 -8.78 -20.25 2.61
N GLY A 475 -8.91 -19.32 3.56
CA GLY A 475 -8.05 -18.16 3.75
C GLY A 475 -6.89 -18.43 4.70
N SER A 476 -7.19 -19.07 5.82
CA SER A 476 -6.21 -19.40 6.86
C SER A 476 -6.55 -20.70 7.58
N VAL A 477 -5.52 -21.33 8.14
CA VAL A 477 -5.64 -22.49 9.02
C VAL A 477 -4.80 -22.28 10.28
N SER A 478 -5.38 -22.61 11.43
CA SER A 478 -4.69 -22.53 12.71
C SER A 478 -5.09 -23.68 13.62
N PHE A 479 -4.20 -24.07 14.54
CA PHE A 479 -4.31 -25.32 15.30
C PHE A 479 -4.19 -25.02 16.79
N SER A 480 -4.98 -25.73 17.60
CA SER A 480 -4.93 -25.71 19.05
C SER A 480 -5.63 -26.96 19.62
N ASP A 481 -5.39 -27.32 20.87
CA ASP A 481 -6.15 -28.35 21.58
C ASP A 481 -7.41 -27.73 22.20
N ILE A 482 -8.47 -27.60 21.40
CA ILE A 482 -9.66 -26.81 21.77
C ILE A 482 -10.38 -27.47 22.94
N ASN A 483 -10.43 -28.80 22.96
CA ASN A 483 -11.23 -29.57 23.89
C ASN A 483 -10.42 -30.16 25.08
N ASN A 484 -9.10 -29.95 25.10
CA ASN A 484 -8.15 -30.42 26.10
C ASN A 484 -8.04 -31.96 26.18
N ASP A 485 -8.04 -32.63 25.02
CA ASP A 485 -7.84 -34.08 24.89
C ASP A 485 -6.42 -34.46 24.43
N SER A 486 -5.52 -33.47 24.30
CA SER A 486 -4.15 -33.61 23.80
C SER A 486 -4.08 -34.04 22.32
N HIS A 487 -5.14 -33.81 21.55
CA HIS A 487 -5.14 -33.92 20.10
C HIS A 487 -5.33 -32.53 19.48
N LEU A 488 -4.49 -32.20 18.50
CA LEU A 488 -4.57 -30.89 17.85
C LEU A 488 -5.79 -30.84 16.93
N ASP A 489 -6.69 -29.90 17.25
CA ASP A 489 -7.87 -29.52 16.50
C ASP A 489 -7.54 -28.39 15.52
N ILE A 490 -8.47 -28.09 14.60
CA ILE A 490 -8.24 -27.11 13.52
C ILE A 490 -9.35 -26.07 13.50
N PHE A 491 -8.98 -24.80 13.42
CA PHE A 491 -9.82 -23.75 12.88
C PHE A 491 -9.46 -23.47 11.41
N ILE A 492 -10.48 -23.42 10.56
CA ILE A 492 -10.36 -23.15 9.12
C ILE A 492 -11.17 -21.91 8.80
N GLY A 493 -10.48 -20.81 8.46
CA GLY A 493 -11.09 -19.55 8.07
C GLY A 493 -11.45 -19.55 6.59
N GLY A 494 -12.73 -19.34 6.27
CA GLY A 494 -13.17 -19.13 4.88
C GLY A 494 -12.90 -17.70 4.43
N TYR A 495 -12.29 -17.52 3.25
CA TYR A 495 -11.94 -16.19 2.73
C TYR A 495 -12.96 -15.62 1.74
N ASN A 496 -13.27 -16.33 0.65
CA ASN A 496 -14.19 -15.83 -0.38
C ASN A 496 -15.07 -16.94 -0.98
N VAL A 497 -16.16 -16.54 -1.63
CA VAL A 497 -16.97 -17.45 -2.44
C VAL A 497 -16.71 -17.15 -3.93
N PRO A 498 -16.06 -18.07 -4.68
CA PRO A 498 -15.76 -17.85 -6.08
C PRO A 498 -16.99 -17.44 -6.90
N GLY A 499 -16.91 -16.27 -7.56
CA GLY A 499 -17.97 -15.71 -8.41
C GLY A 499 -19.09 -15.00 -7.66
N ARG A 500 -19.00 -14.90 -6.33
CA ARG A 500 -20.07 -14.36 -5.48
C ARG A 500 -19.55 -13.40 -4.41
N PHE A 501 -18.42 -12.74 -4.64
CA PHE A 501 -17.91 -11.73 -3.70
C PHE A 501 -18.96 -10.63 -3.51
N PRO A 502 -19.23 -10.13 -2.28
CA PRO A 502 -18.55 -10.41 -1.01
C PRO A 502 -19.38 -11.33 -0.10
N GLU A 503 -20.06 -12.34 -0.64
CA GLU A 503 -20.78 -13.31 0.20
C GLU A 503 -19.81 -13.97 1.19
N ILE A 504 -20.18 -13.94 2.47
CA ILE A 504 -19.39 -14.49 3.58
C ILE A 504 -19.35 -16.03 3.42
N PRO A 505 -18.16 -16.62 3.23
CA PRO A 505 -18.02 -18.07 3.14
C PRO A 505 -18.21 -18.74 4.50
N ARG A 506 -18.40 -20.06 4.48
CA ARG A 506 -18.41 -20.85 5.71
C ARG A 506 -16.99 -20.96 6.28
N SER A 507 -16.85 -20.97 7.61
CA SER A 507 -15.64 -21.39 8.35
C SER A 507 -15.92 -22.65 9.18
N TYR A 508 -14.86 -23.32 9.66
CA TYR A 508 -14.96 -24.62 10.33
C TYR A 508 -14.12 -24.70 11.61
N ILE A 509 -14.63 -25.46 12.58
CA ILE A 509 -13.84 -26.04 13.67
C ILE A 509 -13.91 -27.55 13.52
N LEU A 510 -12.75 -28.17 13.36
CA LEU A 510 -12.59 -29.60 13.20
C LEU A 510 -11.92 -30.21 14.43
N ILE A 511 -12.59 -31.19 15.04
CA ILE A 511 -12.06 -31.93 16.19
C ILE A 511 -11.39 -33.21 15.72
N ASN A 512 -10.17 -33.46 16.20
CA ASN A 512 -9.36 -34.63 15.88
C ASN A 512 -9.73 -35.83 16.78
N ASP A 513 -9.67 -37.04 16.24
CA ASP A 513 -9.86 -38.28 17.01
C ASP A 513 -8.54 -38.89 17.54
N GLY A 514 -7.43 -38.18 17.37
CA GLY A 514 -6.08 -38.61 17.72
C GLY A 514 -5.47 -39.62 16.76
N LYS A 515 -6.13 -39.92 15.64
CA LYS A 515 -5.65 -40.84 14.58
C LYS A 515 -5.54 -40.13 13.23
N GLY A 516 -5.57 -38.81 13.21
CA GLY A 516 -5.58 -38.00 12.01
C GLY A 516 -6.91 -38.08 11.25
N SER A 517 -8.03 -38.28 11.95
CA SER A 517 -9.38 -38.12 11.39
C SER A 517 -10.13 -36.99 12.10
N TYR A 518 -10.76 -36.13 11.31
CA TYR A 518 -11.36 -34.90 11.78
C TYR A 518 -12.88 -34.88 11.59
N VAL A 519 -13.58 -34.29 12.56
CA VAL A 519 -15.04 -34.12 12.54
C VAL A 519 -15.41 -32.66 12.70
N ASP A 520 -16.30 -32.16 11.84
CA ASP A 520 -16.85 -30.81 11.94
C ASP A 520 -17.74 -30.65 13.18
N LYS A 521 -17.28 -29.81 14.11
CA LYS A 521 -17.95 -29.47 15.37
C LYS A 521 -18.26 -27.99 15.50
N THR A 522 -18.13 -27.23 14.42
CA THR A 522 -18.33 -25.77 14.38
C THR A 522 -19.62 -25.34 15.07
N ASN A 523 -20.76 -25.92 14.68
CA ASN A 523 -22.07 -25.57 15.24
C ASN A 523 -22.20 -25.93 16.73
N GLU A 524 -21.52 -26.98 17.18
CA GLU A 524 -21.58 -27.39 18.58
C GLU A 524 -20.72 -26.46 19.44
N ILE A 525 -19.52 -26.10 18.97
CA ILE A 525 -18.54 -25.32 19.72
C ILE A 525 -18.92 -23.83 19.74
N GLN A 526 -19.24 -23.25 18.59
CA GLN A 526 -19.66 -21.86 18.45
C GLN A 526 -20.38 -21.63 17.09
N PRO A 527 -21.72 -21.58 17.06
CA PRO A 527 -22.49 -21.41 15.82
C PRO A 527 -22.10 -20.20 14.97
N ASN A 528 -21.72 -19.08 15.58
CA ASN A 528 -21.37 -17.86 14.83
C ASN A 528 -20.07 -18.02 14.03
N LEU A 529 -19.19 -18.94 14.42
CA LEU A 529 -17.98 -19.29 13.65
C LEU A 529 -18.29 -20.08 12.38
N GLN A 530 -19.56 -20.41 12.09
CA GLN A 530 -19.92 -20.87 10.75
C GLN A 530 -19.77 -19.77 9.70
N TYR A 531 -20.03 -18.50 10.04
CA TYR A 531 -19.96 -17.38 9.10
C TYR A 531 -19.36 -16.14 9.79
N PRO A 532 -18.10 -16.21 10.26
CA PRO A 532 -17.50 -15.13 11.05
C PRO A 532 -17.12 -13.90 10.23
N GLY A 533 -16.99 -14.04 8.91
CA GLY A 533 -16.55 -13.00 8.00
C GLY A 533 -15.68 -13.59 6.88
N MET A 534 -14.98 -12.72 6.14
CA MET A 534 -14.00 -13.12 5.13
C MET A 534 -12.62 -13.21 5.78
N VAL A 535 -12.35 -14.35 6.40
CA VAL A 535 -11.14 -14.57 7.24
C VAL A 535 -9.90 -14.63 6.34
N THR A 536 -8.90 -13.85 6.70
CA THR A 536 -7.60 -13.79 6.00
C THR A 536 -6.48 -14.39 6.83
N ASP A 537 -6.60 -14.35 8.16
CA ASP A 537 -5.63 -14.91 9.09
C ASP A 537 -6.27 -15.25 10.44
N ALA A 538 -5.67 -16.20 11.16
CA ALA A 538 -6.12 -16.63 12.47
C ALA A 538 -4.96 -17.24 13.28
N THR A 539 -4.94 -16.99 14.58
CA THR A 539 -3.95 -17.57 15.50
C THR A 539 -4.58 -17.91 16.84
N TRP A 540 -3.85 -18.66 17.66
CA TRP A 540 -4.26 -19.09 19.00
C TRP A 540 -3.25 -18.58 20.03
N ALA A 541 -3.75 -17.99 21.12
CA ALA A 541 -2.93 -17.52 22.23
C ALA A 541 -3.77 -17.40 23.50
N ASP A 542 -3.17 -17.57 24.67
CA ASP A 542 -3.83 -17.34 25.96
C ASP A 542 -4.00 -15.83 26.18
N MET A 543 -5.21 -15.32 25.94
CA MET A 543 -5.49 -13.89 25.99
C MET A 543 -5.96 -13.42 27.37
N ASP A 544 -6.57 -14.31 28.16
CA ASP A 544 -7.09 -13.99 29.50
C ASP A 544 -6.28 -14.57 30.67
N GLY A 545 -5.16 -15.22 30.38
CA GLY A 545 -4.17 -15.69 31.35
C GLY A 545 -4.61 -16.95 32.10
N ASP A 546 -5.55 -17.71 31.56
CA ASP A 546 -6.07 -18.94 32.17
C ASP A 546 -5.33 -20.21 31.72
N THR A 547 -4.26 -20.05 30.95
CA THR A 547 -3.39 -21.09 30.36
C THR A 547 -4.04 -21.92 29.25
N ILE A 548 -5.26 -21.58 28.83
CA ILE A 548 -5.95 -22.18 27.69
C ILE A 548 -5.84 -21.20 26.52
N GLU A 549 -5.48 -21.69 25.34
CA GLU A 549 -5.40 -20.83 24.16
C GLU A 549 -6.79 -20.42 23.68
N ASP A 550 -6.91 -19.15 23.32
CA ASP A 550 -8.08 -18.49 22.76
C ASP A 550 -7.88 -18.24 21.26
N LEU A 551 -8.97 -18.22 20.50
CA LEU A 551 -8.91 -18.02 19.05
C LEU A 551 -9.00 -16.53 18.70
N ILE A 552 -8.01 -16.03 17.97
CA ILE A 552 -7.99 -14.69 17.40
C ILE A 552 -8.17 -14.80 15.88
N ILE A 553 -9.16 -14.11 15.32
CA ILE A 553 -9.41 -14.09 13.88
C ILE A 553 -9.42 -12.66 13.33
N VAL A 554 -8.87 -12.51 12.14
CA VAL A 554 -8.91 -11.26 11.38
C VAL A 554 -9.33 -11.51 9.94
N GLY A 555 -9.85 -10.49 9.28
CA GLY A 555 -10.36 -10.63 7.92
C GLY A 555 -10.74 -9.31 7.26
N GLU A 556 -11.19 -9.41 6.02
CA GLU A 556 -11.70 -8.27 5.28
C GLU A 556 -13.14 -7.95 5.68
N TRP A 557 -13.43 -6.66 5.86
CA TRP A 557 -14.74 -6.13 6.21
C TRP A 557 -15.30 -6.63 7.55
N MET A 558 -14.43 -6.97 8.48
CA MET A 558 -14.79 -7.48 9.80
C MET A 558 -13.84 -6.93 10.88
N PRO A 559 -14.20 -7.00 12.17
CA PRO A 559 -13.31 -6.57 13.24
C PRO A 559 -12.28 -7.65 13.59
N ILE A 560 -11.21 -7.26 14.27
CA ILE A 560 -10.39 -8.21 15.03
C ILE A 560 -11.31 -8.84 16.07
N THR A 561 -11.44 -10.17 16.06
CA THR A 561 -12.39 -10.89 16.93
C THR A 561 -11.65 -11.92 17.76
N ILE A 562 -11.91 -11.95 19.07
CA ILE A 562 -11.30 -12.87 20.03
C ILE A 562 -12.39 -13.77 20.62
N PHE A 563 -12.16 -15.08 20.57
CA PHE A 563 -13.02 -16.10 21.15
C PHE A 563 -12.30 -16.84 22.27
N LEU A 564 -12.74 -16.59 23.50
CA LEU A 564 -12.21 -17.23 24.69
C LEU A 564 -12.59 -18.70 24.77
N ASN A 565 -11.64 -19.59 25.02
CA ASN A 565 -11.89 -21.01 25.16
C ASN A 565 -12.25 -21.37 26.60
N LYS A 566 -13.52 -21.70 26.82
CA LYS A 566 -14.05 -22.13 28.12
C LYS A 566 -14.45 -23.59 28.08
N ASN A 567 -13.45 -24.46 28.24
CA ASN A 567 -13.57 -25.93 28.26
C ASN A 567 -14.19 -26.51 26.97
N GLY A 568 -13.59 -26.24 25.81
CA GLY A 568 -14.06 -26.74 24.52
C GLY A 568 -15.27 -25.99 23.95
N LYS A 569 -15.60 -24.82 24.54
CA LYS A 569 -16.59 -23.88 24.02
C LYS A 569 -15.92 -22.53 23.80
N LEU A 570 -16.04 -22.02 22.58
CA LEU A 570 -15.51 -20.71 22.23
C LEU A 570 -16.57 -19.63 22.47
N ILE A 571 -16.26 -18.63 23.29
CA ILE A 571 -17.15 -17.54 23.66
C ILE A 571 -16.54 -16.24 23.13
N ASN A 572 -17.28 -15.47 22.33
CA ASN A 572 -16.79 -14.17 21.86
C ASN A 572 -16.51 -13.26 23.07
N GLY A 573 -15.24 -12.91 23.28
CA GLY A 573 -14.73 -12.06 24.35
C GLY A 573 -14.16 -10.74 23.84
N THR A 574 -14.39 -10.38 22.57
CA THR A 574 -13.78 -9.21 21.91
C THR A 574 -13.98 -7.91 22.72
N ASP A 575 -15.17 -7.69 23.28
CA ASP A 575 -15.51 -6.49 24.06
C ASP A 575 -14.73 -6.39 25.39
N GLN A 576 -14.08 -7.47 25.84
CA GLN A 576 -13.20 -7.43 27.01
C GLN A 576 -11.90 -6.69 26.68
N PHE A 577 -11.43 -6.84 25.45
CA PHE A 577 -10.14 -6.33 25.00
C PHE A 577 -10.25 -5.02 24.21
N PHE A 578 -11.32 -4.83 23.43
CA PHE A 578 -11.49 -3.65 22.58
C PHE A 578 -12.68 -2.80 23.03
N GLU A 579 -12.53 -1.48 23.03
CA GLU A 579 -13.62 -0.55 23.38
C GLU A 579 -14.69 -0.42 22.29
N SER A 580 -14.34 -0.76 21.05
CA SER A 580 -15.23 -0.68 19.90
C SER A 580 -14.72 -1.56 18.78
N ASP A 581 -15.63 -2.07 17.95
CA ASP A 581 -15.31 -2.83 16.75
C ASP A 581 -14.40 -2.04 15.80
N LEU A 582 -13.22 -2.60 15.52
CA LEU A 582 -12.27 -2.07 14.54
C LEU A 582 -12.43 -2.81 13.21
N ASN A 583 -13.53 -2.54 12.50
CA ASN A 583 -13.78 -3.15 11.20
C ASN A 583 -12.77 -2.66 10.16
N GLY A 584 -12.01 -3.57 9.57
CA GLY A 584 -10.92 -3.21 8.65
C GLY A 584 -10.76 -4.15 7.47
N PHE A 585 -9.68 -3.94 6.70
CA PHE A 585 -9.23 -4.84 5.64
C PHE A 585 -8.05 -5.66 6.15
N TRP A 586 -8.24 -6.33 7.28
CA TRP A 586 -7.17 -7.04 7.95
C TRP A 586 -6.69 -8.20 7.09
N SER A 587 -5.37 -8.39 7.05
CA SER A 587 -4.71 -9.37 6.18
C SER A 587 -3.69 -10.26 6.88
N SER A 588 -3.29 -9.94 8.10
CA SER A 588 -2.41 -10.76 8.94
C SER A 588 -2.57 -10.40 10.41
N VAL A 589 -2.28 -11.33 11.31
CA VAL A 589 -2.24 -11.12 12.76
C VAL A 589 -1.07 -11.86 13.39
N LEU A 590 -0.34 -11.19 14.28
CA LEU A 590 0.66 -11.80 15.15
C LEU A 590 0.30 -11.46 16.60
N VAL A 591 0.42 -12.44 17.48
CA VAL A 591 0.16 -12.31 18.91
C VAL A 591 1.40 -12.76 19.68
N GLU A 592 2.05 -11.82 20.37
CA GLU A 592 3.30 -12.01 21.11
C GLU A 592 3.36 -11.02 22.27
N ASP A 593 4.14 -11.33 23.32
CA ASP A 593 4.45 -10.40 24.41
C ASP A 593 5.58 -9.44 23.96
N LEU A 594 5.19 -8.31 23.36
CA LEU A 594 6.12 -7.40 22.68
C LEU A 594 6.80 -6.43 23.66
N ASN A 595 6.20 -6.21 24.84
CA ASN A 595 6.74 -5.34 25.90
C ASN A 595 7.31 -6.14 27.11
N LYS A 596 7.29 -7.48 27.03
CA LYS A 596 7.80 -8.40 28.06
C LYS A 596 7.11 -8.25 29.43
N ASP A 597 5.84 -7.87 29.45
CA ASP A 597 5.06 -7.73 30.68
C ASP A 597 4.36 -9.04 31.11
N GLY A 598 4.52 -10.10 30.32
CA GLY A 598 3.91 -11.41 30.53
C GLY A 598 2.49 -11.55 29.98
N LYS A 599 2.00 -10.55 29.24
CA LYS A 599 0.69 -10.59 28.56
C LYS A 599 0.86 -10.55 27.05
N GLN A 600 -0.14 -11.08 26.35
CA GLN A 600 -0.15 -11.12 24.89
C GLN A 600 -0.59 -9.77 24.31
N ASP A 601 0.19 -9.27 23.35
CA ASP A 601 -0.11 -8.10 22.55
C ASP A 601 -0.56 -8.51 21.14
N ILE A 602 -1.29 -7.65 20.43
CA ILE A 602 -1.76 -7.91 19.06
C ILE A 602 -1.17 -6.89 18.10
N ILE A 603 -0.48 -7.38 17.06
CA ILE A 603 -0.23 -6.59 15.85
C ILE A 603 -1.01 -7.17 14.68
N ALA A 604 -1.80 -6.32 14.02
CA ALA A 604 -2.66 -6.68 12.90
C ALA A 604 -2.31 -5.87 11.65
N GLY A 605 -1.96 -6.58 10.58
CA GLY A 605 -1.70 -6.01 9.26
C GLY A 605 -2.99 -5.64 8.56
N ASN A 606 -3.03 -4.46 7.94
CA ASN A 606 -4.20 -3.93 7.23
C ASN A 606 -3.78 -3.32 5.88
N ILE A 607 -4.69 -2.68 5.15
CA ILE A 607 -4.44 -2.06 3.84
C ILE A 607 -3.47 -0.86 3.90
N GLY A 608 -3.35 -0.20 5.06
CA GLY A 608 -2.55 1.02 5.24
C GLY A 608 -3.32 2.29 4.87
N THR A 609 -2.63 3.44 4.92
CA THR A 609 -3.23 4.76 4.66
C THR A 609 -2.83 5.37 3.31
N ASN A 610 -1.97 4.69 2.55
CA ASN A 610 -1.60 5.09 1.20
C ASN A 610 -2.68 4.74 0.16
N THR A 611 -3.89 5.23 0.41
CA THR A 611 -5.11 4.92 -0.34
C THR A 611 -5.75 6.22 -0.84
N GLN A 612 -6.56 6.12 -1.89
CA GLN A 612 -7.24 7.28 -2.49
C GLN A 612 -8.42 7.79 -1.64
N PHE A 613 -8.72 7.08 -0.57
CA PHE A 613 -9.83 7.28 0.34
C PHE A 613 -9.29 7.24 1.77
N THR A 614 -9.94 8.00 2.63
CA THR A 614 -9.72 7.95 4.08
C THR A 614 -10.90 7.21 4.69
N ILE A 615 -10.60 6.33 5.64
CA ILE A 615 -11.60 5.51 6.32
C ILE A 615 -11.44 5.68 7.82
N ASP A 616 -12.52 6.11 8.45
CA ASP A 616 -12.67 6.19 9.90
C ASP A 616 -14.13 5.93 10.29
N LYS A 617 -14.49 6.20 11.55
CA LYS A 617 -15.86 6.01 12.06
C LYS A 617 -16.87 6.99 11.49
N ASP A 618 -16.44 8.20 11.10
CA ASP A 618 -17.31 9.25 10.56
C ASP A 618 -17.47 9.14 9.04
N THR A 619 -16.47 8.57 8.37
CA THR A 619 -16.38 8.37 6.93
C THR A 619 -16.06 6.91 6.55
N PRO A 620 -16.92 5.95 6.93
CA PRO A 620 -16.64 4.54 6.68
C PRO A 620 -16.66 4.19 5.19
N ALA A 621 -15.90 3.17 4.80
CA ALA A 621 -16.15 2.50 3.53
C ALA A 621 -17.39 1.63 3.63
N GLU A 622 -18.23 1.62 2.59
CA GLU A 622 -19.50 0.90 2.60
C GLU A 622 -19.65 0.02 1.35
N LEU A 623 -19.91 -1.28 1.55
CA LEU A 623 -20.12 -2.23 0.47
C LEU A 623 -21.55 -2.77 0.53
N TYR A 624 -22.41 -2.28 -0.36
CA TYR A 624 -23.77 -2.79 -0.53
C TYR A 624 -23.75 -3.90 -1.57
N TYR A 625 -24.39 -5.03 -1.29
CA TYR A 625 -24.45 -6.12 -2.26
C TYR A 625 -25.77 -6.88 -2.21
N SER A 626 -26.24 -7.23 -3.40
CA SER A 626 -27.42 -8.04 -3.68
C SER A 626 -27.32 -8.53 -5.13
N ASP A 627 -28.22 -9.40 -5.55
CA ASP A 627 -28.58 -9.57 -6.95
C ASP A 627 -29.65 -8.52 -7.29
N PHE A 628 -29.26 -7.30 -7.66
CA PHE A 628 -30.20 -6.17 -7.80
C PHE A 628 -31.09 -6.30 -9.03
N ASP A 629 -30.61 -6.96 -10.09
CA ASP A 629 -31.36 -7.17 -11.33
C ASP A 629 -31.97 -8.58 -11.46
N ASN A 630 -31.75 -9.46 -10.48
CA ASN A 630 -32.26 -10.83 -10.39
C ASN A 630 -31.73 -11.75 -11.51
N ASN A 631 -30.46 -11.58 -11.89
CA ASN A 631 -29.80 -12.38 -12.93
C ASN A 631 -28.95 -13.54 -12.37
N GLY A 632 -28.85 -13.66 -11.03
CA GLY A 632 -28.08 -14.68 -10.30
C GLY A 632 -26.66 -14.26 -9.88
N SER A 633 -26.15 -13.16 -10.45
CA SER A 633 -24.87 -12.54 -10.09
C SER A 633 -25.02 -11.64 -8.87
N ILE A 634 -23.96 -11.54 -8.07
CA ILE A 634 -23.89 -10.58 -6.97
C ILE A 634 -23.26 -9.28 -7.47
N ASP A 635 -23.91 -8.17 -7.12
CA ASP A 635 -23.54 -6.81 -7.50
C ASP A 635 -22.93 -6.05 -6.30
N PRO A 636 -21.61 -6.09 -6.10
CA PRO A 636 -20.94 -5.30 -5.06
C PRO A 636 -20.85 -3.83 -5.46
N ILE A 637 -21.53 -2.94 -4.75
CA ILE A 637 -21.46 -1.49 -4.92
C ILE A 637 -20.69 -0.89 -3.74
N LEU A 638 -19.40 -0.63 -3.98
CA LEU A 638 -18.51 0.04 -3.05
C LEU A 638 -18.76 1.56 -3.05
N ASN A 639 -18.78 2.16 -1.86
CA ASN A 639 -18.91 3.61 -1.68
C ASN A 639 -17.82 4.12 -0.72
N PHE A 640 -17.37 5.34 -1.00
CA PHE A 640 -16.44 6.09 -0.15
C PHE A 640 -16.93 7.53 0.02
N TYR A 641 -16.46 8.18 1.08
CA TYR A 641 -16.76 9.58 1.34
C TYR A 641 -15.78 10.50 0.61
N ILE A 642 -16.32 11.52 -0.06
CA ILE A 642 -15.56 12.65 -0.63
C ILE A 642 -16.29 13.92 -0.21
N ASP A 643 -15.58 14.86 0.41
CA ASP A 643 -16.15 16.10 0.97
C ASP A 643 -17.41 15.87 1.83
N GLY A 644 -17.35 14.85 2.70
CA GLY A 644 -18.43 14.49 3.64
C GLY A 644 -19.62 13.75 3.03
N ASN A 645 -19.61 13.44 1.73
CA ASN A 645 -20.71 12.72 1.05
C ASN A 645 -20.26 11.34 0.56
N SER A 646 -21.08 10.32 0.79
CA SER A 646 -20.82 8.95 0.32
C SER A 646 -21.24 8.78 -1.15
N TYR A 647 -20.28 8.40 -2.00
CA TYR A 647 -20.49 8.19 -3.42
C TYR A 647 -20.10 6.77 -3.85
N PRO A 648 -20.85 6.15 -4.79
CA PRO A 648 -20.44 4.92 -5.43
C PRO A 648 -19.09 5.11 -6.13
N TYR A 649 -18.13 4.23 -5.85
CA TYR A 649 -16.78 4.34 -6.42
C TYR A 649 -16.76 4.05 -7.93
N VAL A 650 -17.62 3.15 -8.39
CA VAL A 650 -17.71 2.68 -9.78
C VAL A 650 -18.06 3.82 -10.76
N THR A 651 -17.58 3.74 -11.99
CA THR A 651 -17.96 4.69 -13.05
C THR A 651 -19.39 4.42 -13.53
N ARG A 652 -19.98 5.39 -14.25
CA ARG A 652 -21.30 5.21 -14.87
C ARG A 652 -21.34 3.97 -15.77
N ASP A 653 -20.30 3.80 -16.60
CA ASP A 653 -20.28 2.74 -17.59
C ASP A 653 -20.06 1.36 -16.97
N GLU A 654 -19.25 1.25 -15.91
CA GLU A 654 -19.16 0.03 -15.11
C GLU A 654 -20.51 -0.31 -14.45
N LEU A 655 -21.16 0.68 -13.83
CA LEU A 655 -22.47 0.50 -13.22
C LEU A 655 -23.52 0.04 -14.25
N LEU A 656 -23.60 0.69 -15.42
CA LEU A 656 -24.58 0.36 -16.46
C LEU A 656 -24.22 -0.91 -17.24
N GLY A 657 -22.96 -1.34 -17.20
CA GLY A 657 -22.52 -2.63 -17.70
C GLY A 657 -23.09 -3.78 -16.87
N GLN A 658 -23.16 -3.59 -15.54
CA GLN A 658 -23.78 -4.54 -14.63
C GLN A 658 -25.32 -4.37 -14.58
N LEU A 659 -25.80 -3.15 -14.39
CA LEU A 659 -27.21 -2.82 -14.14
C LEU A 659 -27.82 -2.05 -15.32
N SER A 660 -27.99 -2.74 -16.44
CA SER A 660 -28.47 -2.14 -17.70
C SER A 660 -29.82 -1.41 -17.58
N SER A 661 -30.69 -1.83 -16.66
CA SER A 661 -32.00 -1.22 -16.39
C SER A 661 -31.91 0.23 -15.91
N LYS A 662 -30.78 0.65 -15.32
CA LYS A 662 -30.57 2.01 -14.81
C LYS A 662 -30.19 3.02 -15.91
N ARG A 663 -29.98 2.56 -17.15
CA ARG A 663 -29.54 3.39 -18.30
C ARG A 663 -30.47 4.54 -18.63
N GLN A 664 -31.79 4.36 -18.47
CA GLN A 664 -32.75 5.44 -18.72
C GLN A 664 -32.61 6.60 -17.72
N LYS A 665 -32.26 6.28 -16.46
CA LYS A 665 -32.07 7.27 -15.39
C LYS A 665 -30.74 8.01 -15.57
N PHE A 666 -29.67 7.27 -15.79
CA PHE A 666 -28.31 7.79 -15.95
C PHE A 666 -27.89 7.81 -17.42
N ASN A 667 -28.60 8.58 -18.24
CA ASN A 667 -28.37 8.66 -19.68
C ASN A 667 -27.28 9.65 -20.11
N SER A 668 -26.65 10.35 -19.16
CA SER A 668 -25.46 11.19 -19.35
C SER A 668 -24.52 11.05 -18.14
N TYR A 669 -23.26 11.45 -18.28
CA TYR A 669 -22.29 11.43 -17.18
C TYR A 669 -22.67 12.47 -16.13
N GLU A 670 -23.10 13.66 -16.57
CA GLU A 670 -23.59 14.74 -15.69
C GLU A 670 -24.69 14.28 -14.73
N LYS A 671 -25.65 13.46 -15.19
CA LYS A 671 -26.72 12.95 -14.34
C LYS A 671 -26.27 11.91 -13.32
N TYR A 672 -25.16 11.24 -13.58
CA TYR A 672 -24.58 10.24 -12.68
C TYR A 672 -23.54 10.85 -11.73
N ALA A 673 -22.93 11.96 -12.12
CA ALA A 673 -21.73 12.47 -11.49
C ALA A 673 -21.88 12.76 -9.98
N ASP A 674 -23.07 13.19 -9.56
CA ASP A 674 -23.40 13.48 -8.16
C ASP A 674 -24.32 12.41 -7.52
N ALA A 675 -24.56 11.28 -8.19
CA ALA A 675 -25.51 10.28 -7.72
C ALA A 675 -24.98 9.53 -6.49
N GLN A 676 -25.79 9.47 -5.43
CA GLN A 676 -25.53 8.65 -4.25
C GLN A 676 -26.22 7.28 -4.37
N ILE A 677 -25.97 6.37 -3.42
CA ILE A 677 -26.56 5.02 -3.45
C ILE A 677 -28.09 5.04 -3.46
N THR A 678 -28.71 5.99 -2.76
CA THR A 678 -30.16 6.23 -2.71
C THR A 678 -30.73 6.81 -4.00
N ASP A 679 -29.89 7.39 -4.86
CA ASP A 679 -30.29 7.78 -6.21
C ASP A 679 -30.24 6.60 -7.18
N ILE A 680 -29.47 5.55 -6.90
CA ILE A 680 -29.38 4.37 -7.77
C ILE A 680 -30.48 3.36 -7.43
N PHE A 681 -30.70 3.14 -6.13
CA PHE A 681 -31.61 2.14 -5.59
C PHE A 681 -32.67 2.76 -4.70
N ASN A 682 -33.89 2.24 -4.79
CA ASN A 682 -34.97 2.63 -3.89
C ASN A 682 -34.86 1.91 -2.53
N ASP A 683 -35.58 2.40 -1.53
CA ASP A 683 -35.58 1.84 -0.17
C ASP A 683 -35.89 0.33 -0.10
N THR A 684 -36.70 -0.19 -1.02
CA THR A 684 -37.04 -1.63 -1.04
C THR A 684 -35.87 -2.47 -1.55
N GLU A 685 -35.15 -1.97 -2.56
CA GLU A 685 -33.92 -2.60 -3.05
C GLU A 685 -32.84 -2.57 -1.94
N LEU A 686 -32.64 -1.41 -1.30
CA LEU A 686 -31.61 -1.25 -0.25
C LEU A 686 -31.91 -2.05 1.02
N LYS A 687 -33.17 -2.19 1.43
CA LYS A 687 -33.56 -3.04 2.58
C LYS A 687 -33.32 -4.53 2.34
N LYS A 688 -33.27 -4.97 1.08
CA LYS A 688 -32.94 -6.36 0.71
C LYS A 688 -31.44 -6.59 0.58
N ALA A 689 -30.70 -5.53 0.24
CA ALA A 689 -29.26 -5.61 0.13
C ALA A 689 -28.62 -5.86 1.50
N LYS A 690 -27.52 -6.61 1.48
CA LYS A 690 -26.62 -6.71 2.61
C LYS A 690 -25.61 -5.56 2.54
N LYS A 691 -25.05 -5.18 3.69
CA LYS A 691 -24.08 -4.10 3.81
C LYS A 691 -22.91 -4.58 4.67
N LEU A 692 -21.69 -4.37 4.18
CA LEU A 692 -20.47 -4.45 4.97
C LEU A 692 -19.89 -3.05 5.15
N THR A 693 -19.21 -2.82 6.27
CA THR A 693 -18.60 -1.52 6.61
C THR A 693 -17.19 -1.72 7.13
N ALA A 694 -16.26 -0.87 6.69
CA ALA A 694 -14.95 -0.74 7.29
C ALA A 694 -14.79 0.68 7.86
N THR A 695 -14.24 0.76 9.07
CA THR A 695 -14.06 1.98 9.86
C THR A 695 -12.60 2.19 10.27
N HIS A 696 -11.69 1.31 9.82
CA HIS A 696 -10.29 1.32 10.20
C HIS A 696 -9.40 0.76 9.09
N GLN A 697 -8.37 1.51 8.67
CA GLN A 697 -7.48 1.10 7.56
C GLN A 697 -6.00 0.94 7.96
N GLU A 698 -5.61 1.40 9.14
CA GLU A 698 -4.21 1.38 9.57
C GLU A 698 -3.78 -0.01 10.03
N THR A 699 -2.58 -0.43 9.63
CA THR A 699 -1.84 -1.49 10.34
C THR A 699 -1.62 -1.04 11.77
N SER A 700 -1.99 -1.86 12.75
CA SER A 700 -2.13 -1.42 14.15
C SER A 700 -1.51 -2.38 15.13
N LEU A 701 -0.86 -1.83 16.15
CA LEU A 701 -0.34 -2.53 17.32
C LEU A 701 -1.19 -2.16 18.55
N PHE A 702 -1.52 -3.17 19.35
CA PHE A 702 -2.36 -3.11 20.53
C PHE A 702 -1.63 -3.79 21.69
N LEU A 703 -1.21 -3.00 22.68
CA LEU A 703 -0.56 -3.52 23.89
C LEU A 703 -1.58 -3.80 24.97
N SER A 704 -1.44 -4.95 25.65
CA SER A 704 -2.27 -5.29 26.79
C SER A 704 -2.06 -4.29 27.92
N SER A 705 -3.13 -3.92 28.63
CA SER A 705 -3.06 -3.00 29.75
C SER A 705 -3.25 -3.71 31.09
N THR A 706 -3.06 -2.96 32.19
CA THR A 706 -3.37 -3.44 33.55
C THR A 706 -4.86 -3.67 33.80
N ASP A 707 -5.75 -3.07 33.01
CA ASP A 707 -7.21 -3.20 33.11
C ASP A 707 -7.82 -4.15 32.05
N GLU A 708 -6.99 -5.03 31.47
CA GLU A 708 -7.37 -6.07 30.48
C GLU A 708 -7.84 -5.53 29.12
N LYS A 709 -7.74 -4.22 28.88
CA LYS A 709 -8.05 -3.59 27.60
C LYS A 709 -6.80 -3.32 26.77
N PHE A 710 -6.92 -3.36 25.46
CA PHE A 710 -5.83 -2.99 24.58
C PHE A 710 -5.67 -1.48 24.47
N THR A 711 -4.42 -1.03 24.58
CA THR A 711 -4.02 0.33 24.23
C THR A 711 -3.34 0.32 22.87
N LYS A 712 -3.87 1.09 21.93
CA LYS A 712 -3.27 1.23 20.61
C LYS A 712 -1.96 2.03 20.68
N VAL A 713 -0.91 1.49 20.07
CA VAL A 713 0.41 2.14 19.94
C VAL A 713 0.60 2.71 18.54
N HIS A 714 1.31 3.84 18.46
CA HIS A 714 1.66 4.47 17.19
C HIS A 714 2.84 3.75 16.54
N LEU A 715 2.62 3.18 15.36
CA LEU A 715 3.68 2.62 14.52
C LEU A 715 4.27 3.72 13.62
N PRO A 716 5.56 3.64 13.26
CA PRO A 716 6.16 4.50 12.24
C PRO A 716 5.35 4.51 10.94
N LEU A 717 5.31 5.65 10.27
CA LEU A 717 4.49 5.90 9.08
C LEU A 717 4.72 4.86 7.96
N GLN A 718 5.94 4.33 7.85
CA GLN A 718 6.32 3.30 6.86
C GLN A 718 5.53 2.00 7.01
N ALA A 719 4.93 1.73 8.17
CA ALA A 719 4.00 0.62 8.38
C ALA A 719 2.67 0.79 7.61
N GLN A 720 2.38 2.01 7.14
CA GLN A 720 1.13 2.37 6.47
C GLN A 720 1.28 2.59 4.95
N PHE A 721 2.49 2.43 4.41
CA PHE A 721 2.80 2.71 3.00
C PHE A 721 2.11 1.74 2.02
N SER A 722 1.75 0.55 2.48
CA SER A 722 1.20 -0.53 1.65
C SER A 722 0.54 -1.59 2.53
N PRO A 723 -0.34 -2.46 2.00
CA PRO A 723 -0.93 -3.55 2.76
C PRO A 723 0.13 -4.45 3.39
N VAL A 724 -0.10 -4.87 4.64
CA VAL A 724 0.77 -5.79 5.40
C VAL A 724 0.12 -7.17 5.45
N SER A 725 0.70 -8.11 4.72
CA SER A 725 0.15 -9.46 4.56
C SER A 725 0.91 -10.53 5.36
N GLU A 726 1.99 -10.14 6.02
CA GLU A 726 2.86 -11.02 6.81
C GLU A 726 3.65 -10.18 7.81
N ILE A 727 3.80 -10.69 9.03
CA ILE A 727 4.46 -10.02 10.16
C ILE A 727 5.42 -11.02 10.79
N ILE A 728 6.71 -10.68 10.79
CA ILE A 728 7.74 -11.51 11.44
C ILE A 728 8.30 -10.73 12.63
N ALA A 729 8.23 -11.33 13.83
CA ALA A 729 8.88 -10.81 15.03
C ALA A 729 10.13 -11.63 15.36
N GLU A 730 11.27 -10.97 15.51
CA GLU A 730 12.55 -11.57 15.86
C GLU A 730 13.46 -10.47 16.43
N ASP A 731 14.40 -10.81 17.32
CA ASP A 731 15.46 -9.89 17.76
C ASP A 731 16.55 -9.80 16.66
N PHE A 732 16.32 -8.97 15.64
CA PHE A 732 17.22 -8.84 14.48
C PHE A 732 18.52 -8.14 14.84
N ASN A 733 18.50 -7.25 15.83
CA ASN A 733 19.63 -6.42 16.22
C ASN A 733 20.43 -6.98 17.43
N GLN A 734 19.91 -8.01 18.10
CA GLN A 734 20.46 -8.70 19.27
C GLN A 734 20.53 -7.85 20.55
N ASP A 735 19.61 -6.90 20.74
CA ASP A 735 19.47 -6.11 21.97
C ASP A 735 18.55 -6.78 23.00
N GLY A 736 17.89 -7.86 22.61
CA GLY A 736 17.00 -8.67 23.42
C GLY A 736 15.53 -8.30 23.25
N ASP A 737 15.17 -7.19 22.62
CA ASP A 737 13.79 -6.77 22.33
C ASP A 737 13.32 -7.33 20.98
N LEU A 738 12.00 -7.55 20.83
CA LEU A 738 11.46 -8.06 19.57
C LEU A 738 11.36 -6.91 18.56
N ASP A 739 11.99 -7.10 17.40
CA ASP A 739 11.86 -6.23 16.25
C ASP A 739 10.77 -6.77 15.31
N LEU A 740 10.17 -5.90 14.50
CA LEU A 740 9.13 -6.26 13.54
C LEU A 740 9.59 -6.07 12.10
N LEU A 741 9.42 -7.10 11.28
CA LEU A 741 9.53 -7.03 9.83
C LEU A 741 8.14 -7.17 9.21
N LEU A 742 7.65 -6.06 8.64
CA LEU A 742 6.34 -5.99 7.98
C LEU A 742 6.51 -6.22 6.47
N LEU A 743 5.92 -7.31 5.97
CA LEU A 743 5.97 -7.71 4.57
C LEU A 743 4.58 -7.57 3.93
N GLY A 744 4.55 -7.36 2.61
CA GLY A 744 3.28 -7.03 1.97
C GLY A 744 3.32 -6.76 0.48
N ASN A 745 2.65 -5.67 0.10
CA ASN A 745 2.30 -5.21 -1.26
C ASN A 745 1.15 -5.97 -1.92
N ASN A 746 0.46 -5.31 -2.85
CA ASN A 746 -0.55 -5.92 -3.69
C ASN A 746 -0.72 -5.17 -5.02
N ASP A 747 -0.36 -5.85 -6.12
CA ASP A 747 -0.35 -5.28 -7.46
C ASP A 747 -1.70 -5.36 -8.18
N TYR A 748 -2.71 -5.99 -7.57
CA TYR A 748 -3.87 -6.53 -8.28
C TYR A 748 -5.20 -5.86 -7.93
N TYR A 749 -5.14 -4.59 -7.51
CA TYR A 749 -6.32 -3.73 -7.35
C TYR A 749 -6.82 -3.18 -8.69
N LYS A 750 -8.03 -2.59 -8.68
CA LYS A 750 -8.55 -1.85 -9.84
C LYS A 750 -7.54 -0.79 -10.31
N LEU A 751 -7.46 -0.55 -11.62
CA LEU A 751 -6.45 0.38 -12.18
C LEU A 751 -6.59 1.80 -11.61
N ARG A 752 -7.82 2.27 -11.38
CA ARG A 752 -8.05 3.56 -10.72
C ARG A 752 -7.51 3.64 -9.29
N ILE A 753 -7.51 2.54 -8.53
CA ILE A 753 -6.89 2.48 -7.19
C ILE A 753 -5.37 2.44 -7.32
N GLY A 754 -4.85 1.77 -8.34
CA GLY A 754 -3.42 1.61 -8.58
C GLY A 754 -2.85 0.40 -7.86
N LYS A 755 -1.52 0.28 -7.89
CA LYS A 755 -0.77 -0.79 -7.22
C LYS A 755 -0.29 -0.31 -5.86
N PHE A 756 -0.19 -1.23 -4.92
CA PHE A 756 0.49 -1.01 -3.64
C PHE A 756 1.84 -1.72 -3.68
N ASP A 757 2.92 -0.99 -3.92
CA ASP A 757 4.28 -1.53 -4.09
C ASP A 757 5.35 -0.70 -3.34
N ALA A 758 4.92 0.07 -2.32
CA ALA A 758 5.77 0.96 -1.53
C ALA A 758 6.40 0.28 -0.29
N ASN A 759 6.11 -1.00 -0.01
CA ASN A 759 6.78 -1.75 1.05
C ASN A 759 7.96 -2.55 0.47
N TYR A 760 9.18 -2.15 0.83
CA TYR A 760 10.44 -2.79 0.41
C TYR A 760 11.02 -3.75 1.47
N GLY A 761 10.20 -4.19 2.41
CA GLY A 761 10.60 -4.80 3.67
C GLY A 761 10.74 -3.72 4.75
N THR A 762 9.62 -3.36 5.38
CA THR A 762 9.59 -2.37 6.45
C THR A 762 10.09 -3.00 7.75
N LEU A 763 11.34 -2.70 8.12
CA LEU A 763 11.97 -3.14 9.36
C LEU A 763 11.80 -2.07 10.44
N LEU A 764 11.25 -2.45 11.58
CA LEU A 764 11.03 -1.62 12.76
C LEU A 764 11.77 -2.24 13.93
N LEU A 765 12.72 -1.51 14.54
CA LEU A 765 13.36 -1.99 15.76
C LEU A 765 12.51 -1.61 16.97
N GLY A 766 12.28 -2.58 17.85
CA GLY A 766 11.51 -2.41 19.09
C GLY A 766 12.37 -1.85 20.22
N ASP A 767 11.72 -1.51 21.33
CA ASP A 767 12.37 -1.28 22.62
C ASP A 767 11.60 -2.05 23.71
N GLU A 768 12.12 -2.04 24.94
CA GLU A 768 11.51 -2.71 26.10
C GLU A 768 10.04 -2.33 26.39
N ASN A 769 9.52 -1.25 25.82
CA ASN A 769 8.14 -0.79 25.99
C ASN A 769 7.32 -0.94 24.70
N ALA A 770 7.81 -1.70 23.72
CA ALA A 770 7.23 -1.87 22.40
C ALA A 770 7.02 -0.54 21.64
N ASN A 771 7.93 0.43 21.80
CA ASN A 771 8.04 1.56 20.89
C ASN A 771 8.90 1.17 19.69
N TYR A 772 8.44 1.50 18.49
CA TYR A 772 9.08 1.06 17.26
C TYR A 772 9.73 2.20 16.48
N LYS A 773 10.91 1.92 15.92
CA LYS A 773 11.65 2.85 15.07
C LYS A 773 11.98 2.24 13.71
N TYR A 774 11.60 2.93 12.63
CA TYR A 774 11.91 2.52 11.27
C TYR A 774 13.42 2.55 10.96
N ILE A 775 13.90 1.53 10.25
CA ILE A 775 15.25 1.42 9.70
C ILE A 775 15.21 1.57 8.18
N SER A 776 15.86 2.62 7.66
CA SER A 776 15.93 2.93 6.23
C SER A 776 16.52 1.78 5.40
N GLN A 777 16.15 1.69 4.11
CA GLN A 777 16.60 0.57 3.26
C GLN A 777 18.11 0.51 3.08
N SER A 778 18.76 1.68 3.05
CA SER A 778 20.23 1.81 3.07
C SER A 778 20.91 1.25 4.33
N LYS A 779 20.19 1.07 5.43
CA LYS A 779 20.67 0.49 6.70
C LYS A 779 20.14 -0.91 6.94
N SER A 780 18.90 -1.21 6.56
CA SER A 780 18.36 -2.56 6.67
C SER A 780 19.03 -3.48 5.66
N GLY A 781 19.34 -3.01 4.45
CA GLY A 781 19.83 -3.84 3.34
C GLY A 781 18.74 -4.66 2.66
N LEU A 782 17.47 -4.40 3.00
CA LEU A 782 16.30 -5.01 2.37
C LEU A 782 15.84 -4.17 1.17
N SER A 783 15.46 -4.85 0.08
CA SER A 783 14.89 -4.24 -1.13
C SER A 783 13.87 -5.21 -1.74
N ILE A 784 12.91 -5.63 -0.92
CA ILE A 784 11.93 -6.67 -1.25
C ILE A 784 10.92 -6.11 -2.24
N LYS A 785 10.68 -6.84 -3.34
CA LYS A 785 9.74 -6.43 -4.40
C LYS A 785 8.84 -7.58 -4.80
N GLY A 786 7.55 -7.33 -4.91
CA GLY A 786 6.55 -8.34 -5.31
C GLY A 786 5.33 -8.22 -4.43
N SER A 787 4.26 -8.94 -4.78
CA SER A 787 2.97 -8.85 -4.11
C SER A 787 2.72 -10.01 -3.16
N ASN A 788 1.96 -9.72 -2.11
CA ASN A 788 1.48 -10.66 -1.10
C ASN A 788 2.63 -11.43 -0.45
N THR A 789 3.77 -10.77 -0.24
CA THR A 789 5.01 -11.42 0.22
C THR A 789 4.77 -12.23 1.50
N ARG A 790 5.33 -13.45 1.56
CA ARG A 790 5.38 -14.31 2.76
C ARG A 790 6.83 -14.65 3.07
N GLY A 791 7.16 -14.95 4.32
CA GLY A 791 8.55 -15.18 4.71
C GLY A 791 8.72 -16.07 5.92
N ILE A 792 9.88 -16.73 5.98
CA ILE A 792 10.35 -17.49 7.14
C ILE A 792 11.83 -17.17 7.41
N ILE A 793 12.26 -17.37 8.65
CA ILE A 793 13.67 -17.27 9.06
C ILE A 793 14.19 -18.68 9.37
N ILE A 794 15.28 -19.08 8.70
CA ILE A 794 16.03 -20.32 8.99
C ILE A 794 17.52 -19.99 8.96
N ASP A 795 18.27 -20.34 10.01
CA ASP A 795 19.73 -20.15 10.06
C ASP A 795 20.20 -18.73 9.73
N ASP A 796 19.58 -17.71 10.35
CA ASP A 796 19.84 -16.29 10.07
C ASP A 796 19.53 -15.88 8.61
N LYS A 797 18.79 -16.69 7.84
CA LYS A 797 18.36 -16.37 6.47
C LYS A 797 16.86 -16.11 6.44
N LEU A 798 16.50 -14.93 5.94
CA LEU A 798 15.13 -14.59 5.56
C LEU A 798 14.87 -15.15 4.15
N ILE A 799 13.94 -16.10 4.02
CA ILE A 799 13.54 -16.72 2.76
C ILE A 799 12.12 -16.29 2.44
N LEU A 800 11.93 -15.70 1.25
CA LEU A 800 10.70 -15.01 0.87
C LEU A 800 10.06 -15.65 -0.35
N THR A 801 8.75 -15.86 -0.31
CA THR A 801 7.94 -16.14 -1.49
C THR A 801 7.16 -14.89 -1.92
N ASN A 802 6.99 -14.75 -3.22
CA ASN A 802 6.26 -13.66 -3.84
C ASN A 802 5.39 -14.23 -4.96
N TYR A 803 4.20 -13.67 -5.15
CA TYR A 803 3.34 -14.10 -6.25
C TYR A 803 4.02 -13.87 -7.61
N GLY A 804 4.07 -14.94 -8.42
CA GLY A 804 4.58 -14.90 -9.78
C GLY A 804 6.09 -14.65 -9.92
N LYS A 805 6.88 -14.81 -8.85
CA LYS A 805 8.33 -14.58 -8.86
C LYS A 805 9.12 -15.77 -8.32
N SER A 806 10.42 -15.75 -8.58
CA SER A 806 11.40 -16.61 -7.89
C SER A 806 11.54 -16.21 -6.43
N ILE A 807 11.92 -17.16 -5.58
CA ILE A 807 12.26 -16.90 -4.18
C ILE A 807 13.36 -15.85 -4.07
N GLN A 808 13.32 -15.08 -3.00
CA GLN A 808 14.39 -14.16 -2.60
C GLN A 808 14.97 -14.60 -1.26
N THR A 809 16.28 -14.47 -1.08
CA THR A 809 16.93 -14.81 0.18
C THR A 809 17.86 -13.68 0.62
N TYR A 810 17.70 -13.28 1.88
CA TYR A 810 18.57 -12.33 2.57
C TYR A 810 19.25 -13.03 3.73
N GLN A 811 20.52 -12.71 3.96
CA GLN A 811 21.30 -13.16 5.11
C GLN A 811 21.33 -12.03 6.14
N LEU A 812 20.90 -12.29 7.36
CA LEU A 812 21.12 -11.42 8.51
C LEU A 812 22.62 -11.38 8.81
N THR A 813 23.20 -10.18 8.77
CA THR A 813 24.62 -9.91 8.99
C THR A 813 24.81 -9.45 10.43
N LYS A 814 25.30 -10.36 11.27
CA LYS A 814 25.66 -10.11 12.66
C LYS A 814 26.90 -9.21 12.78
#